data_AF-A0A2D6EZA4-F1
#
_entry.id   AF-A0A2D6EZA4-F1
#
_cell.length_a   1.000
_cell.length_b   1.000
_cell.length_c   1.000
_cell.angle_alpha   90.00
_cell.angle_beta   90.00
_cell.angle_gamma   90.00
#
_symmetry.space_group_name_H-M   'P 1'
#
loop_
_entity.id
_entity.type
_entity.pdbx_description
1 polymer ?
#
loop_
_entity_poly.entity_id
_entity_poly.type
_entity_poly.pdbx_seq_one_letter_code
_entity_poly.pdbx_strand_id
1 'polypeptide(L)'
;MSINKRGIVLVSIVILVFSLSFVNGKQVNIEDGKVFPGGDGTCSDNNPDDPDCWVWVAKNLDKTGTSDFTNTASNGFSYSGPILGITNNFALTSARTAKKVGQCINLPNDYVQICNEGLSVTHMPLSIERYTNFDDAVSYPNVYGFSSGTTAIYIKAGSPNALRIDVDAPRFKKNTTSNADFKTDEIWLVPVDGEIGVFYGGHFGDPQLAGTFKSRNSVRFGYLDYGKLDGIRGTAVTLTANYHETKGLDLSIDGTDFDWPRDTLKTNWDVDSLGRSIIGLGEDPFVAESSELVWNANTKIGLKDEDHRTPFGFVIENPKQNGDEDIVSLRIPSDLAEGNLVVKMEKSSISEKVPISRNIVSKDQLDTPLTDKELAGLIDSEINFWSSDYDVSEALHFSLKDNVSFESSLTSLDDEYSASVGLESKRYSTLYTTSFDESISPMQATNGQELRLNFLGHVLEITDVTLGSNAIGHIGEEVILSEGESKEDFKTFDGVTLKLLKVAASSVLVRVNGEDEVISFSPTRPNLKSELTINGINVEVRTIFYESNDPTRNQATLLVFKEAQEEKLPTSCVRCPDLDGNDKITSGDKTLLSIRLGTKKGDDKYISAWDLNQDGVIDEKDISCVTDQLSKETVLIASCRTDSVRMTLGETVEFKNTAIGVYDVRKSGRGAGIIVGDAETLTVGNSVIVDGHVLKLNYVNLETGEVDIKVNNVFRTFLLSNGKPSFSDSVQFFEGGDIAVLGTTGYGGVMVIIGERADLTLAENIFIRGLDVTLDEVFPAEETPYGENWGAVNLLISEDDDKPKIVPQPGRFEQQEVEEVDLPKPIQPVKKAVRKPWWAKLQAIWGF
;
A
#
# COMPACT_ATOMS: atom_id res chain seq x y z
N MET A 1 36.35 31.54 30.48
CA MET A 1 36.77 32.24 31.71
C MET A 1 36.39 31.35 32.90
N SER A 2 37.35 30.98 33.74
CA SER A 2 37.11 30.23 34.99
C SER A 2 36.60 31.18 36.08
N ILE A 3 35.61 30.78 36.88
CA ILE A 3 35.67 30.74 38.35
C ILE A 3 34.39 30.09 38.90
N ASN A 4 34.64 29.34 39.97
CA ASN A 4 33.87 28.34 40.67
C ASN A 4 33.18 28.97 41.91
N LYS A 5 31.94 28.56 42.24
CA LYS A 5 31.49 28.16 43.60
C LYS A 5 29.97 28.05 43.72
N ARG A 6 29.52 26.80 43.94
CA ARG A 6 28.39 26.39 44.79
C ARG A 6 27.03 27.06 44.51
N GLY A 7 26.38 26.59 43.46
CA GLY A 7 24.93 26.43 43.42
C GLY A 7 24.64 24.96 43.12
N ILE A 8 24.12 24.22 44.09
CA ILE A 8 23.49 22.92 43.81
C ILE A 8 22.18 23.27 43.11
N VAL A 9 22.19 23.24 41.78
CA VAL A 9 20.96 23.11 41.01
C VAL A 9 20.60 21.64 41.10
N LEU A 10 19.63 21.32 41.96
CA LEU A 10 18.87 20.07 41.86
C LEU A 10 18.07 20.19 40.56
N VAL A 11 18.68 19.78 39.44
CA VAL A 11 17.90 19.32 38.30
C VAL A 11 17.30 18.01 38.80
N SER A 12 16.05 18.06 39.22
CA SER A 12 15.22 16.86 39.27
C SER A 12 15.16 16.33 37.85
N ILE A 13 16.11 15.46 37.51
CA ILE A 13 15.95 14.54 36.41
C ILE A 13 14.77 13.69 36.85
N VAL A 14 13.61 14.03 36.33
CA VAL A 14 12.51 13.09 36.17
C VAL A 14 13.15 11.96 35.39
N ILE A 15 13.53 10.90 36.09
CA ILE A 15 13.71 9.59 35.48
C ILE A 15 12.31 9.25 34.99
N LEU A 16 12.03 9.66 33.74
CA LEU A 16 11.00 9.07 32.92
C LEU A 16 11.36 7.59 32.87
N VAL A 17 10.77 6.83 33.80
CA VAL A 17 10.63 5.38 33.67
C VAL A 17 9.85 5.21 32.37
N PHE A 18 10.57 4.94 31.30
CA PHE A 18 9.98 4.74 29.98
C PHE A 18 9.01 3.55 30.04
N SER A 19 7.78 3.86 29.64
CA SER A 19 6.73 2.98 29.11
C SER A 19 6.32 1.77 29.97
N LEU A 20 5.20 1.94 30.68
CA LEU A 20 4.27 0.85 30.98
C LEU A 20 3.70 0.33 29.65
N SER A 21 4.26 -0.76 29.13
CA SER A 21 3.62 -1.53 28.07
C SER A 21 2.73 -2.59 28.71
N PHE A 22 1.42 -2.49 28.49
CA PHE A 22 0.46 -3.52 28.86
C PHE A 22 0.32 -4.48 27.68
N VAL A 23 0.81 -5.72 27.83
CA VAL A 23 0.42 -6.83 26.95
C VAL A 23 -0.70 -7.57 27.66
N ASN A 24 -1.91 -7.58 27.08
CA ASN A 24 -3.11 -8.20 27.68
C ASN A 24 -3.43 -7.71 29.11
N GLY A 25 -3.20 -6.42 29.41
CA GLY A 25 -3.54 -5.82 30.70
C GLY A 25 -2.63 -6.22 31.88
N LYS A 26 -1.51 -6.92 31.64
CA LYS A 26 -0.47 -7.18 32.64
C LYS A 26 0.76 -6.33 32.40
N GLN A 27 1.34 -5.81 33.48
CA GLN A 27 2.62 -5.15 33.49
C GLN A 27 3.72 -6.16 33.16
N VAL A 28 4.52 -5.90 32.12
CA VAL A 28 5.65 -6.75 31.73
C VAL A 28 6.94 -5.98 31.93
N ASN A 29 7.88 -6.57 32.67
CA ASN A 29 9.24 -6.04 32.77
C ASN A 29 10.02 -6.44 31.53
N ILE A 30 10.46 -5.44 30.75
CA ILE A 30 11.32 -5.63 29.59
C ILE A 30 12.77 -5.65 30.08
N GLU A 31 13.45 -6.79 29.88
CA GLU A 31 14.86 -7.00 30.23
C GLU A 31 15.55 -7.67 29.04
N ASP A 32 16.85 -7.41 28.85
CA ASP A 32 17.63 -8.04 27.78
C ASP A 32 17.63 -9.56 27.94
N GLY A 33 17.31 -10.28 26.86
CA GLY A 33 17.21 -11.73 26.82
C GLY A 33 15.95 -12.30 27.47
N LYS A 34 15.02 -11.47 27.97
CA LYS A 34 13.74 -12.00 28.47
C LYS A 34 12.82 -12.43 27.33
N VAL A 35 12.19 -13.58 27.53
CA VAL A 35 11.20 -14.14 26.60
C VAL A 35 10.04 -13.16 26.40
N PHE A 36 9.59 -13.02 25.15
CA PHE A 36 8.43 -12.23 24.80
C PHE A 36 7.19 -12.82 25.49
N PRO A 37 6.39 -12.01 26.18
CA PRO A 37 5.25 -12.50 26.94
C PRO A 37 4.21 -13.16 26.01
N GLY A 38 3.81 -14.40 26.29
CA GLY A 38 2.73 -15.07 25.55
C GLY A 38 2.83 -16.59 25.45
N GLY A 39 3.99 -17.20 25.76
CA GLY A 39 4.19 -18.65 25.64
C GLY A 39 4.20 -19.45 26.94
N ASP A 40 4.52 -20.74 26.80
CA ASP A 40 4.62 -21.73 27.87
C ASP A 40 5.97 -21.72 28.62
N GLY A 41 6.90 -20.85 28.21
CA GLY A 41 8.22 -20.68 28.80
C GLY A 41 9.29 -21.61 28.21
N THR A 42 9.00 -22.35 27.14
CA THR A 42 9.97 -23.19 26.45
C THR A 42 10.01 -22.92 24.96
N CYS A 43 11.08 -22.30 24.47
CA CYS A 43 11.31 -22.19 23.03
C CYS A 43 11.54 -23.58 22.45
N SER A 44 10.55 -24.09 21.72
CA SER A 44 10.72 -25.24 20.85
C SER A 44 11.33 -24.76 19.53
N ASP A 45 12.60 -25.10 19.32
CA ASP A 45 13.43 -24.72 18.16
C ASP A 45 12.84 -25.07 16.77
N ASN A 46 11.73 -25.81 16.73
CA ASN A 46 11.04 -26.26 15.52
C ASN A 46 9.69 -25.58 15.26
N ASN A 47 9.23 -24.65 16.10
CA ASN A 47 7.95 -23.98 15.91
C ASN A 47 8.11 -22.45 15.72
N PRO A 48 7.94 -21.91 14.50
CA PRO A 48 8.02 -20.46 14.25
C PRO A 48 6.94 -19.66 14.98
N ASP A 49 5.82 -20.31 15.29
CA ASP A 49 4.66 -19.71 15.94
C ASP A 49 4.77 -19.81 17.47
N ASP A 50 5.90 -20.30 17.98
CA ASP A 50 6.18 -20.37 19.42
C ASP A 50 6.59 -18.98 19.94
N PRO A 51 5.71 -18.29 20.69
CA PRO A 51 6.02 -16.97 21.24
C PRO A 51 7.20 -17.01 22.20
N ASP A 52 7.60 -18.18 22.74
CA ASP A 52 8.75 -18.29 23.64
C ASP A 52 10.11 -18.20 22.95
N CYS A 53 10.16 -18.32 21.62
CA CYS A 53 11.39 -18.17 20.84
C CYS A 53 11.77 -16.71 20.54
N TRP A 54 10.87 -15.77 20.84
CA TRP A 54 11.10 -14.35 20.76
C TRP A 54 11.67 -13.85 22.09
N VAL A 55 12.78 -13.12 22.05
CA VAL A 55 13.36 -12.48 23.23
C VAL A 55 13.52 -10.99 23.01
N TRP A 56 13.28 -10.21 24.06
CA TRP A 56 13.58 -8.80 24.09
C TRP A 56 15.10 -8.58 24.03
N VAL A 57 15.52 -7.61 23.22
CA VAL A 57 16.88 -7.08 23.24
C VAL A 57 16.80 -5.66 23.74
N ALA A 58 17.32 -5.44 24.95
CA ALA A 58 17.29 -4.16 25.64
C ALA A 58 18.70 -3.81 26.10
N LYS A 59 19.56 -3.41 25.17
CA LYS A 59 21.00 -3.19 25.40
C LYS A 59 21.35 -1.73 25.32
N ASN A 60 22.35 -1.33 26.11
CA ASN A 60 22.95 0.01 26.07
C ASN A 60 21.94 1.16 26.27
N LEU A 61 20.78 0.91 26.89
CA LEU A 61 19.76 1.95 27.12
C LEU A 61 20.25 3.07 28.06
N ASP A 62 21.37 2.84 28.75
CA ASP A 62 22.12 3.79 29.56
C ASP A 62 23.07 4.69 28.75
N LYS A 63 23.26 4.39 27.45
CA LYS A 63 24.15 5.14 26.55
C LYS A 63 23.38 6.14 25.72
N THR A 64 23.97 7.31 25.48
CA THR A 64 23.49 8.31 24.52
C THR A 64 24.22 8.16 23.19
N GLY A 65 23.52 8.28 22.07
CA GLY A 65 24.09 8.18 20.72
C GLY A 65 23.15 7.53 19.73
N THR A 66 23.57 7.48 18.46
CA THR A 66 22.85 6.79 17.39
C THR A 66 22.95 5.28 17.58
N SER A 67 21.84 4.59 17.34
CA SER A 67 21.78 3.13 17.35
C SER A 67 22.28 2.60 16.01
N ASP A 68 23.41 1.89 15.99
CA ASP A 68 23.86 1.17 14.81
C ASP A 68 23.62 -0.33 14.99
N PHE A 69 23.15 -0.96 13.92
CA PHE A 69 22.84 -2.38 13.90
C PHE A 69 23.55 -3.06 12.75
N THR A 70 24.20 -4.19 13.04
CA THR A 70 24.79 -5.07 12.02
C THR A 70 24.38 -6.51 12.28
N ASN A 71 23.83 -7.17 11.27
CA ASN A 71 23.56 -8.61 11.31
C ASN A 71 24.48 -9.31 10.33
N THR A 72 25.32 -10.21 10.83
CA THR A 72 26.19 -11.03 9.99
C THR A 72 25.92 -12.50 10.24
N ALA A 73 25.92 -13.31 9.18
CA ALA A 73 25.69 -14.75 9.30
C ALA A 73 26.68 -15.45 10.25
N SER A 74 27.89 -14.92 10.42
CA SER A 74 28.97 -15.50 11.22
C SER A 74 29.05 -15.00 12.66
N ASN A 75 28.66 -13.76 12.95
CA ASN A 75 28.75 -13.18 14.31
C ASN A 75 27.39 -12.88 14.95
N GLY A 76 26.29 -13.18 14.25
CA GLY A 76 24.94 -12.80 14.67
C GLY A 76 24.76 -11.28 14.68
N PHE A 77 23.94 -10.82 15.62
CA PHE A 77 23.64 -9.40 15.79
C PHE A 77 24.70 -8.66 16.60
N SER A 78 25.19 -7.55 16.06
CA SER A 78 26.08 -6.58 16.71
C SER A 78 25.43 -5.21 16.72
N TYR A 79 25.67 -4.48 17.80
CA TYR A 79 24.87 -3.35 18.24
C TYR A 79 25.79 -2.24 18.78
N SER A 80 25.61 -1.02 18.31
CA SER A 80 26.22 0.22 18.81
C SER A 80 25.09 1.18 19.24
N GLY A 81 25.30 1.99 20.27
CA GLY A 81 24.24 2.86 20.82
C GLY A 81 23.10 2.12 21.56
N PRO A 82 22.09 2.87 22.06
CA PRO A 82 20.94 2.34 22.80
C PRO A 82 19.99 1.56 21.89
N ILE A 83 19.67 0.31 22.22
CA ILE A 83 18.82 -0.55 21.40
C ILE A 83 17.73 -1.19 22.24
N LEU A 84 16.49 -1.03 21.76
CA LEU A 84 15.32 -1.74 22.22
C LEU A 84 14.68 -2.43 21.02
N GLY A 85 14.56 -3.75 21.06
CA GLY A 85 13.98 -4.52 19.97
C GLY A 85 13.59 -5.92 20.41
N ILE A 86 13.17 -6.73 19.44
CA ILE A 86 12.86 -8.14 19.63
C ILE A 86 13.72 -8.96 18.67
N THR A 87 14.28 -10.07 19.14
CA THR A 87 14.97 -11.04 18.30
C THR A 87 14.28 -12.38 18.41
N ASN A 88 13.94 -12.98 17.28
CA ASN A 88 13.58 -14.39 17.24
C ASN A 88 14.87 -15.22 17.13
N ASN A 89 15.04 -16.19 18.02
CA ASN A 89 16.14 -17.15 17.91
C ASN A 89 15.87 -18.27 16.90
N PHE A 90 14.74 -18.21 16.18
CA PHE A 90 14.33 -19.16 15.16
C PHE A 90 15.00 -18.87 13.81
N ALA A 91 15.75 -19.84 13.29
CA ALA A 91 16.22 -19.83 11.91
C ALA A 91 15.14 -20.43 11.00
N LEU A 92 14.44 -19.55 10.26
CA LEU A 92 13.39 -19.91 9.29
C LEU A 92 13.81 -20.90 8.20
N THR A 93 15.11 -21.16 8.06
CA THR A 93 15.71 -21.90 6.95
C THR A 93 16.08 -23.34 7.28
N SER A 94 15.63 -23.92 8.40
CA SER A 94 15.78 -25.37 8.58
C SER A 94 14.97 -26.09 7.48
N ALA A 95 15.52 -27.17 6.92
CA ALA A 95 14.90 -27.92 5.81
C ALA A 95 13.48 -28.46 6.13
N ARG A 96 13.07 -28.44 7.39
CA ARG A 96 11.73 -28.86 7.85
C ARG A 96 10.72 -27.72 7.98
N THR A 97 11.19 -26.47 8.08
CA THR A 97 10.36 -25.29 8.40
C THR A 97 10.33 -24.26 7.29
N ALA A 98 11.13 -24.43 6.24
CA ALA A 98 11.13 -23.56 5.07
C ALA A 98 9.73 -23.52 4.43
N LYS A 99 9.22 -22.31 4.20
CA LYS A 99 7.93 -22.09 3.55
C LYS A 99 8.03 -22.37 2.04
N LYS A 100 7.05 -23.12 1.53
CA LYS A 100 6.90 -23.36 0.09
C LYS A 100 6.48 -22.06 -0.62
N VAL A 101 6.62 -22.03 -1.94
CA VAL A 101 6.01 -20.99 -2.77
C VAL A 101 4.51 -20.87 -2.48
N GLY A 102 4.03 -19.64 -2.34
CA GLY A 102 2.68 -19.27 -1.91
C GLY A 102 2.44 -19.30 -0.40
N GLN A 103 3.39 -19.74 0.41
CA GLN A 103 3.23 -19.80 1.87
C GLN A 103 3.86 -18.59 2.55
N CYS A 104 3.24 -18.19 3.67
CA CYS A 104 3.70 -17.06 4.46
C CYS A 104 4.02 -17.45 5.90
N ILE A 105 4.78 -16.57 6.56
CA ILE A 105 5.07 -16.59 7.99
C ILE A 105 4.46 -15.33 8.56
N ASN A 106 3.53 -15.48 9.51
CA ASN A 106 3.11 -14.36 10.31
C ASN A 106 4.17 -14.17 11.40
N LEU A 107 4.71 -12.96 11.49
CA LEU A 107 5.49 -12.56 12.66
C LEU A 107 4.50 -12.31 13.82
N PRO A 108 4.97 -12.35 15.08
CA PRO A 108 4.11 -12.16 16.24
C PRO A 108 3.27 -10.90 16.16
N ASN A 109 2.05 -11.01 16.70
CA ASN A 109 1.02 -9.98 16.68
C ASN A 109 0.43 -9.70 15.27
N ASP A 110 0.68 -10.56 14.29
CA ASP A 110 0.13 -10.51 12.92
C ASP A 110 0.43 -9.23 12.10
N TYR A 111 1.20 -8.28 12.65
CA TYR A 111 1.56 -7.01 11.99
C TYR A 111 2.32 -7.17 10.68
N VAL A 112 3.15 -8.21 10.58
CA VAL A 112 4.01 -8.43 9.42
C VAL A 112 3.92 -9.89 9.03
N GLN A 113 3.58 -10.13 7.78
CA GLN A 113 3.56 -11.44 7.15
C GLN A 113 4.62 -11.48 6.05
N ILE A 114 5.59 -12.38 6.15
CA ILE A 114 6.61 -12.60 5.12
C ILE A 114 6.16 -13.78 4.26
N CYS A 115 5.82 -13.51 3.01
CA CYS A 115 5.38 -14.50 2.03
C CYS A 115 6.49 -14.86 1.06
N ASN A 116 6.69 -16.17 0.83
CA ASN A 116 7.41 -16.63 -0.34
C ASN A 116 6.42 -16.67 -1.51
N GLU A 117 6.34 -15.61 -2.31
CA GLU A 117 5.32 -15.52 -3.38
C GLU A 117 5.69 -16.29 -4.62
N GLY A 118 6.97 -16.64 -4.81
CA GLY A 118 7.40 -17.26 -6.05
C GLY A 118 8.88 -17.58 -6.08
N LEU A 119 9.24 -18.45 -7.01
CA LEU A 119 10.58 -18.49 -7.57
C LEU A 119 10.51 -17.84 -8.94
N SER A 120 11.46 -16.97 -9.28
CA SER A 120 11.44 -16.15 -10.49
C SER A 120 11.64 -16.89 -11.82
N VAL A 121 11.73 -18.23 -11.81
CA VAL A 121 12.29 -18.98 -12.95
C VAL A 121 11.36 -20.01 -13.55
N THR A 122 11.35 -20.06 -14.88
CA THR A 122 10.79 -21.18 -15.65
C THR A 122 11.80 -22.32 -15.72
N HIS A 123 11.35 -23.53 -16.02
CA HIS A 123 12.22 -24.69 -16.14
C HIS A 123 12.08 -25.39 -17.49
N MET A 124 13.20 -25.81 -18.06
CA MET A 124 13.24 -26.76 -19.17
C MET A 124 13.44 -28.18 -18.64
N PRO A 125 12.65 -29.17 -19.10
CA PRO A 125 12.93 -30.56 -18.76
C PRO A 125 14.19 -31.05 -19.47
N LEU A 126 14.99 -31.85 -18.78
CA LEU A 126 16.18 -32.53 -19.27
C LEU A 126 16.11 -33.98 -18.78
N SER A 127 16.08 -34.95 -19.69
CA SER A 127 16.14 -36.36 -19.34
C SER A 127 17.50 -36.94 -19.70
N ILE A 128 17.99 -37.84 -18.85
CA ILE A 128 19.20 -38.64 -19.11
C ILE A 128 18.83 -40.09 -18.84
N GLU A 129 18.83 -40.92 -19.88
CA GLU A 129 18.33 -42.28 -19.79
C GLU A 129 19.20 -43.28 -20.53
N ARG A 130 19.08 -44.54 -20.16
CA ARG A 130 19.66 -45.64 -20.93
C ARG A 130 18.89 -45.85 -22.23
N TYR A 131 19.60 -45.84 -23.35
CA TYR A 131 19.04 -46.07 -24.68
C TYR A 131 19.51 -47.40 -25.27
N THR A 132 18.59 -48.33 -25.53
CA THR A 132 18.93 -49.71 -25.93
C THR A 132 19.08 -49.95 -27.42
N ASN A 133 18.60 -49.03 -28.27
CA ASN A 133 18.46 -49.26 -29.71
C ASN A 133 19.41 -48.35 -30.52
N PHE A 134 20.60 -48.07 -29.99
CA PHE A 134 21.51 -47.12 -30.64
C PHE A 134 22.05 -47.70 -31.96
N ASP A 135 22.24 -49.01 -32.05
CA ASP A 135 22.68 -49.71 -33.26
C ASP A 135 21.71 -49.57 -34.44
N ASP A 136 20.39 -49.55 -34.18
CA ASP A 136 19.38 -49.31 -35.22
C ASP A 136 19.42 -47.86 -35.74
N ALA A 137 19.76 -46.91 -34.88
CA ALA A 137 19.83 -45.49 -35.23
C ALA A 137 21.06 -45.13 -36.08
N VAL A 138 22.11 -45.96 -36.06
CA VAL A 138 23.40 -45.65 -36.70
C VAL A 138 23.72 -46.64 -37.83
N SER A 139 22.85 -46.67 -38.85
CA SER A 139 23.08 -47.42 -40.09
C SER A 139 24.03 -46.71 -41.08
N TYR A 140 24.65 -45.60 -40.68
CA TYR A 140 25.41 -44.74 -41.60
C TYR A 140 26.83 -45.26 -41.91
N PRO A 141 27.24 -45.28 -43.19
CA PRO A 141 28.61 -45.60 -43.58
C PRO A 141 29.55 -44.55 -42.98
N ASN A 142 30.57 -45.01 -42.25
CA ASN A 142 31.64 -44.26 -41.54
C ASN A 142 31.53 -44.19 -40.02
N VAL A 143 30.46 -44.72 -39.42
CA VAL A 143 30.46 -44.93 -37.97
C VAL A 143 31.02 -46.32 -37.67
N TYR A 144 31.88 -46.39 -36.66
CA TYR A 144 32.54 -47.60 -36.18
C TYR A 144 31.56 -48.78 -36.10
N GLY A 145 32.02 -49.99 -36.43
CA GLY A 145 31.19 -51.20 -36.45
C GLY A 145 30.71 -51.57 -35.06
N PHE A 146 29.61 -50.97 -34.62
CA PHE A 146 28.93 -51.32 -33.39
C PHE A 146 28.39 -52.74 -33.48
N SER A 147 28.53 -53.50 -32.39
CA SER A 147 27.81 -54.76 -32.27
C SER A 147 26.32 -54.48 -32.13
N SER A 148 25.48 -55.35 -32.67
CA SER A 148 24.03 -55.31 -32.44
C SER A 148 23.74 -55.31 -30.93
N GLY A 149 22.80 -54.48 -30.47
CA GLY A 149 22.44 -54.29 -29.07
C GLY A 149 23.37 -53.36 -28.29
N THR A 150 24.14 -52.50 -28.97
CA THR A 150 24.95 -51.49 -28.29
C THR A 150 24.03 -50.47 -27.62
N THR A 151 24.19 -50.30 -26.31
CA THR A 151 23.43 -49.34 -25.52
C THR A 151 24.22 -48.05 -25.28
N ALA A 152 23.50 -46.94 -25.15
CA ALA A 152 24.06 -45.60 -24.96
C ALA A 152 23.43 -44.90 -23.75
N ILE A 153 24.04 -43.82 -23.28
CA ILE A 153 23.36 -42.81 -22.45
C ILE A 153 22.80 -41.76 -23.39
N TYR A 154 21.49 -41.52 -23.32
CA TYR A 154 20.79 -40.55 -24.13
C TYR A 154 20.39 -39.36 -23.26
N ILE A 155 20.86 -38.17 -23.64
CA ILE A 155 20.57 -36.90 -22.97
C ILE A 155 19.65 -36.10 -23.89
N LYS A 156 18.45 -35.78 -23.42
CA LYS A 156 17.44 -35.04 -24.19
C LYS A 156 17.00 -33.79 -23.45
N ALA A 157 17.13 -32.65 -24.09
CA ALA A 157 16.57 -31.39 -23.62
C ALA A 157 15.18 -31.15 -24.20
N GLY A 158 14.26 -30.61 -23.40
CA GLY A 158 12.90 -30.28 -23.83
C GLY A 158 12.79 -29.03 -24.72
N SER A 159 13.86 -28.26 -24.85
CA SER A 159 13.92 -27.10 -25.76
C SER A 159 14.86 -27.35 -26.94
N PRO A 160 14.45 -27.03 -28.18
CA PRO A 160 15.30 -27.17 -29.36
C PRO A 160 16.64 -26.42 -29.20
N ASN A 161 17.74 -27.05 -29.60
CA ASN A 161 19.09 -26.44 -29.60
C ASN A 161 19.63 -26.00 -28.22
N ALA A 162 19.02 -26.46 -27.13
CA ALA A 162 19.42 -26.11 -25.78
C ALA A 162 20.71 -26.81 -25.33
N LEU A 163 21.13 -27.89 -25.99
CA LEU A 163 22.41 -28.55 -25.75
C LEU A 163 23.46 -28.07 -26.76
N ARG A 164 24.68 -27.84 -26.28
CA ARG A 164 25.86 -27.54 -27.08
C ARG A 164 26.94 -28.57 -26.82
N ILE A 165 27.52 -29.10 -27.88
CA ILE A 165 28.74 -29.91 -27.79
C ILE A 165 29.95 -28.99 -27.94
N ASP A 166 30.77 -28.93 -26.90
CA ASP A 166 32.02 -28.17 -26.87
C ASP A 166 33.12 -28.96 -27.60
N VAL A 167 33.23 -28.71 -28.91
CA VAL A 167 34.14 -29.49 -29.78
C VAL A 167 35.61 -29.12 -29.57
N ASP A 168 35.88 -27.98 -28.94
CA ASP A 168 37.23 -27.48 -28.66
C ASP A 168 37.66 -27.76 -27.22
N ALA A 169 36.84 -28.50 -26.46
CA ALA A 169 37.16 -28.88 -25.10
C ALA A 169 38.50 -29.64 -25.02
N PRO A 170 39.32 -29.36 -24.00
CA PRO A 170 40.57 -30.10 -23.79
C PRO A 170 40.32 -31.61 -23.69
N ARG A 171 41.07 -32.39 -24.49
CA ARG A 171 41.00 -33.86 -24.57
C ARG A 171 39.76 -34.43 -25.28
N PHE A 172 38.90 -33.58 -25.84
CA PHE A 172 37.88 -33.99 -26.78
C PHE A 172 38.47 -34.09 -28.19
N LYS A 173 38.48 -35.28 -28.77
CA LYS A 173 38.96 -35.54 -30.13
C LYS A 173 37.80 -35.35 -31.10
N LYS A 174 37.60 -34.11 -31.55
CA LYS A 174 36.54 -33.77 -32.51
C LYS A 174 36.66 -34.52 -33.84
N ASN A 175 35.51 -34.80 -34.44
CA ASN A 175 35.34 -35.43 -35.76
C ASN A 175 35.05 -34.40 -36.87
N THR A 176 35.34 -33.12 -36.62
CA THR A 176 35.11 -32.01 -37.55
C THR A 176 36.34 -31.13 -37.64
N THR A 177 36.48 -30.42 -38.76
CA THR A 177 37.47 -29.36 -38.93
C THR A 177 37.00 -28.02 -38.36
N SER A 178 35.70 -27.89 -38.06
CA SER A 178 35.12 -26.69 -37.45
C SER A 178 35.51 -26.57 -35.97
N ASN A 179 35.59 -25.33 -35.49
CA ASN A 179 35.70 -24.97 -34.07
C ASN A 179 34.35 -24.51 -33.51
N ALA A 180 33.29 -24.51 -34.32
CA ALA A 180 31.96 -24.14 -33.87
C ALA A 180 31.31 -25.31 -33.13
N ASP A 181 30.80 -25.03 -31.94
CA ASP A 181 30.00 -25.97 -31.16
C ASP A 181 28.75 -26.41 -31.92
N PHE A 182 28.42 -27.70 -31.81
CA PHE A 182 27.19 -28.23 -32.40
C PHE A 182 26.01 -27.91 -31.50
N LYS A 183 24.94 -27.36 -32.10
CA LYS A 183 23.66 -27.17 -31.42
C LYS A 183 22.77 -28.38 -31.62
N THR A 184 22.14 -28.85 -30.56
CA THR A 184 21.26 -30.01 -30.58
C THR A 184 20.31 -29.95 -29.38
N ASP A 185 19.26 -30.74 -29.41
CA ASP A 185 18.40 -31.08 -28.27
C ASP A 185 18.67 -32.52 -27.77
N GLU A 186 19.48 -33.28 -28.50
CA GLU A 186 19.76 -34.69 -28.25
C GLU A 186 21.26 -35.00 -28.31
N ILE A 187 21.78 -35.70 -27.30
CA ILE A 187 23.16 -36.21 -27.25
C ILE A 187 23.15 -37.70 -26.88
N TRP A 188 23.99 -38.51 -27.51
CA TRP A 188 24.25 -39.89 -27.07
C TRP A 188 25.72 -40.06 -26.68
N LEU A 189 25.97 -40.72 -25.54
CA LEU A 189 27.30 -41.14 -25.10
C LEU A 189 27.42 -42.65 -25.25
N VAL A 190 28.36 -43.10 -26.08
CA VAL A 190 28.46 -44.51 -26.49
C VAL A 190 29.88 -45.01 -26.24
N PRO A 191 30.09 -46.08 -25.47
CA PRO A 191 31.41 -46.69 -25.34
C PRO A 191 31.90 -47.30 -26.67
N VAL A 192 33.09 -46.91 -27.15
CA VAL A 192 33.69 -47.38 -28.41
C VAL A 192 35.18 -47.63 -28.22
N ASP A 193 35.62 -48.89 -28.27
CA ASP A 193 37.04 -49.28 -28.25
C ASP A 193 37.89 -48.63 -27.12
N GLY A 194 37.32 -48.50 -25.91
CA GLY A 194 37.99 -47.87 -24.76
C GLY A 194 37.91 -46.33 -24.73
N GLU A 195 37.17 -45.73 -25.66
CA GLU A 195 36.78 -44.33 -25.69
C GLU A 195 35.26 -44.19 -25.47
N ILE A 196 34.79 -42.96 -25.27
CA ILE A 196 33.37 -42.61 -25.37
C ILE A 196 33.20 -41.77 -26.63
N GLY A 197 32.34 -42.22 -27.54
CA GLY A 197 31.83 -41.43 -28.65
C GLY A 197 30.69 -40.53 -28.21
N VAL A 198 30.75 -39.26 -28.61
CA VAL A 198 29.68 -38.28 -28.38
C VAL A 198 28.97 -38.01 -29.69
N PHE A 199 27.69 -38.39 -29.74
CA PHE A 199 26.82 -38.22 -30.89
C PHE A 199 25.75 -37.17 -30.62
N TYR A 200 25.18 -36.56 -31.65
CA TYR A 200 24.09 -35.60 -31.55
C TYR A 200 23.07 -35.74 -32.67
N GLY A 201 21.86 -35.21 -32.46
CA GLY A 201 20.76 -35.31 -33.42
C GLY A 201 21.06 -34.48 -34.67
N GLY A 202 21.14 -35.13 -35.82
CA GLY A 202 21.29 -34.44 -37.10
C GLY A 202 19.98 -33.87 -37.64
N HIS A 203 20.05 -33.12 -38.74
CA HIS A 203 18.91 -32.49 -39.42
C HIS A 203 17.83 -33.48 -39.94
N PHE A 204 18.09 -34.79 -39.87
CA PHE A 204 17.18 -35.87 -40.31
C PHE A 204 16.84 -36.87 -39.21
N GLY A 205 17.15 -36.57 -37.94
CA GLY A 205 16.90 -37.45 -36.81
C GLY A 205 17.95 -38.55 -36.59
N ASP A 206 18.88 -38.75 -37.53
CA ASP A 206 19.96 -39.70 -37.37
C ASP A 206 21.10 -39.14 -36.47
N PRO A 207 21.62 -39.91 -35.51
CA PRO A 207 22.77 -39.52 -34.70
C PRO A 207 24.04 -39.32 -35.52
N GLN A 208 24.75 -38.21 -35.29
CA GLN A 208 26.02 -37.87 -35.94
C GLN A 208 27.16 -37.82 -34.92
N LEU A 209 28.33 -38.39 -35.25
CA LEU A 209 29.50 -38.38 -34.37
C LEU A 209 30.14 -36.99 -34.32
N ALA A 210 30.09 -36.34 -33.16
CA ALA A 210 30.79 -35.07 -32.93
C ALA A 210 32.28 -35.28 -32.60
N GLY A 211 32.63 -36.35 -31.90
CA GLY A 211 34.00 -36.64 -31.48
C GLY A 211 34.08 -37.77 -30.45
N THR A 212 35.29 -38.05 -29.97
CA THR A 212 35.54 -39.07 -28.95
C THR A 212 36.42 -38.55 -27.81
N PHE A 213 36.36 -39.17 -26.64
CA PHE A 213 37.34 -38.94 -25.57
C PHE A 213 37.73 -40.24 -24.85
N LYS A 214 38.95 -40.29 -24.32
CA LYS A 214 39.55 -41.49 -23.71
C LYS A 214 39.23 -41.65 -22.23
N SER A 215 39.29 -42.90 -21.76
CA SER A 215 39.18 -43.27 -20.36
C SER A 215 40.20 -42.54 -19.46
N ARG A 216 39.81 -42.27 -18.20
CA ARG A 216 40.58 -41.68 -17.07
C ARG A 216 40.72 -40.16 -17.01
N ASN A 217 40.08 -39.41 -17.89
CA ASN A 217 40.05 -37.96 -17.80
C ASN A 217 38.61 -37.47 -17.68
N SER A 218 38.41 -36.51 -16.77
CA SER A 218 37.24 -35.65 -16.79
C SER A 218 37.30 -34.77 -18.05
N VAL A 219 36.29 -34.88 -18.91
CA VAL A 219 36.17 -34.11 -20.17
C VAL A 219 34.83 -33.41 -20.19
N ARG A 220 34.85 -32.07 -20.26
CA ARG A 220 33.67 -31.27 -20.57
C ARG A 220 33.36 -31.48 -22.03
N PHE A 221 32.30 -32.21 -22.37
CA PHE A 221 31.94 -32.47 -23.77
C PHE A 221 30.82 -31.57 -24.25
N GLY A 222 30.11 -30.90 -23.34
CA GLY A 222 29.02 -30.01 -23.70
C GLY A 222 28.55 -29.13 -22.55
N TYR A 223 27.55 -28.32 -22.84
CA TYR A 223 26.90 -27.43 -21.89
C TYR A 223 25.46 -27.14 -22.35
N LEU A 224 24.63 -26.63 -21.43
CA LEU A 224 23.30 -26.15 -21.75
C LEU A 224 23.36 -24.65 -22.05
N ASP A 225 22.76 -24.28 -23.19
CA ASP A 225 22.54 -22.90 -23.65
C ASP A 225 21.01 -22.63 -23.62
N TYR A 226 20.42 -22.79 -22.43
CA TYR A 226 19.01 -22.52 -22.17
C TYR A 226 18.89 -21.22 -21.38
N GLY A 227 18.10 -20.27 -21.89
CA GLY A 227 17.79 -19.01 -21.20
C GLY A 227 18.92 -18.01 -21.04
N LYS A 228 20.19 -18.34 -21.38
CA LYS A 228 21.39 -17.50 -21.18
C LYS A 228 21.26 -16.61 -19.93
N LEU A 229 21.33 -17.25 -18.75
CA LEU A 229 21.19 -16.63 -17.42
C LEU A 229 21.83 -15.23 -17.40
N ASP A 230 21.00 -14.18 -17.36
CA ASP A 230 21.47 -12.81 -17.46
C ASP A 230 22.31 -12.51 -16.20
N GLY A 231 23.51 -11.94 -16.36
CA GLY A 231 24.39 -11.60 -15.25
C GLY A 231 25.40 -12.67 -14.82
N ILE A 232 25.31 -13.92 -15.29
CA ILE A 232 26.35 -14.94 -15.04
C ILE A 232 27.36 -14.95 -16.18
N ARG A 233 28.63 -14.66 -15.89
CA ARG A 233 29.71 -14.69 -16.90
C ARG A 233 30.08 -16.14 -17.24
N GLY A 234 29.35 -16.80 -18.16
CA GLY A 234 29.74 -18.14 -18.64
C GLY A 234 28.62 -18.97 -19.26
N THR A 235 28.93 -20.23 -19.56
CA THR A 235 27.92 -21.26 -19.84
C THR A 235 27.19 -21.58 -18.53
N ALA A 236 25.87 -21.68 -18.54
CA ALA A 236 25.06 -21.82 -17.33
C ALA A 236 25.26 -23.17 -16.62
N VAL A 237 25.27 -24.26 -17.39
CA VAL A 237 25.33 -25.62 -16.87
C VAL A 237 26.26 -26.44 -17.76
N THR A 238 27.30 -27.04 -17.18
CA THR A 238 28.28 -27.83 -17.93
C THR A 238 28.01 -29.33 -17.80
N LEU A 239 28.28 -30.06 -18.88
CA LEU A 239 28.20 -31.51 -18.94
C LEU A 239 29.61 -32.07 -19.05
N THR A 240 30.01 -32.82 -18.03
CA THR A 240 31.35 -33.37 -17.91
C THR A 240 31.27 -34.87 -17.70
N ALA A 241 32.00 -35.64 -18.49
CA ALA A 241 32.04 -37.09 -18.37
C ALA A 241 33.44 -37.58 -17.96
N ASN A 242 33.51 -38.62 -17.14
CA ASN A 242 34.75 -39.29 -16.76
C ASN A 242 34.56 -40.80 -16.90
N TYR A 243 35.19 -41.36 -17.93
CA TYR A 243 35.04 -42.77 -18.27
C TYR A 243 36.10 -43.65 -17.61
N HIS A 244 35.68 -44.75 -17.00
CA HIS A 244 36.54 -45.79 -16.46
C HIS A 244 36.13 -47.13 -17.06
N GLU A 245 37.03 -47.75 -17.84
CA GLU A 245 36.78 -49.04 -18.52
C GLU A 245 36.26 -50.18 -17.62
N THR A 246 36.47 -50.09 -16.31
CA THR A 246 36.09 -51.12 -15.32
C THR A 246 35.15 -50.61 -14.23
N LYS A 247 34.79 -49.32 -14.25
CA LYS A 247 33.93 -48.71 -13.21
C LYS A 247 32.78 -47.90 -13.79
N GLY A 248 32.57 -47.96 -15.11
CA GLY A 248 31.50 -47.24 -15.76
C GLY A 248 31.85 -45.82 -16.21
N LEU A 249 30.80 -45.06 -16.49
CA LEU A 249 30.84 -43.65 -16.87
C LEU A 249 30.24 -42.79 -15.75
N ASP A 250 31.05 -41.87 -15.26
CA ASP A 250 30.58 -40.80 -14.38
C ASP A 250 30.15 -39.61 -15.24
N LEU A 251 28.89 -39.16 -15.16
CA LEU A 251 28.42 -37.93 -15.79
C LEU A 251 28.10 -36.90 -14.70
N SER A 252 28.80 -35.77 -14.74
CA SER A 252 28.62 -34.62 -13.86
C SER A 252 27.90 -33.48 -14.60
N ILE A 253 26.89 -32.93 -13.95
CA ILE A 253 26.10 -31.78 -14.38
C ILE A 253 26.35 -30.70 -13.33
N ASP A 254 26.96 -29.59 -13.74
CA ASP A 254 27.43 -28.56 -12.82
C ASP A 254 26.88 -27.20 -13.22
N GLY A 255 26.14 -26.55 -12.32
CA GLY A 255 25.76 -25.15 -12.46
C GLY A 255 27.00 -24.30 -12.26
N THR A 256 27.53 -23.70 -13.34
CA THR A 256 28.80 -22.99 -13.27
C THR A 256 28.60 -21.50 -13.02
N ASP A 257 28.68 -21.11 -11.75
CA ASP A 257 29.11 -19.78 -11.35
C ASP A 257 30.38 -19.92 -10.49
N PHE A 258 31.42 -19.16 -10.82
CA PHE A 258 32.73 -19.24 -10.16
C PHE A 258 32.67 -18.80 -8.69
N ASP A 259 31.66 -18.02 -8.32
CA ASP A 259 31.52 -17.42 -6.99
C ASP A 259 30.54 -18.17 -6.07
N TRP A 260 29.85 -19.19 -6.58
CA TRP A 260 28.89 -19.98 -5.80
C TRP A 260 29.49 -21.30 -5.28
N PRO A 261 29.00 -21.81 -4.12
CA PRO A 261 29.34 -23.15 -3.70
C PRO A 261 28.98 -24.13 -4.81
N ARG A 262 29.89 -25.09 -5.07
CA ARG A 262 29.69 -26.10 -6.13
C ARG A 262 28.29 -26.70 -6.04
N ASP A 263 27.66 -26.86 -7.18
CA ASP A 263 26.35 -27.47 -7.28
C ASP A 263 26.35 -28.58 -8.33
N THR A 264 27.17 -29.59 -8.05
CA THR A 264 27.44 -30.67 -8.98
C THR A 264 26.53 -31.86 -8.68
N LEU A 265 25.70 -32.23 -9.65
CA LEU A 265 24.99 -33.50 -9.67
C LEU A 265 25.80 -34.53 -10.46
N LYS A 266 26.15 -35.65 -9.83
CA LYS A 266 26.87 -36.75 -10.45
C LYS A 266 25.93 -37.94 -10.64
N THR A 267 25.94 -38.52 -11.82
CA THR A 267 25.27 -39.76 -12.18
C THR A 267 26.33 -40.83 -12.51
N ASN A 268 26.14 -42.07 -12.04
CA ASN A 268 27.11 -43.15 -12.22
C ASN A 268 26.46 -44.26 -13.04
N TRP A 269 27.02 -44.56 -14.21
CA TRP A 269 26.47 -45.51 -15.17
C TRP A 269 27.41 -46.70 -15.31
N ASP A 270 26.95 -47.93 -15.07
CA ASP A 270 27.81 -49.10 -15.23
C ASP A 270 27.97 -49.49 -16.71
N VAL A 271 29.10 -50.14 -17.01
CA VAL A 271 29.42 -50.65 -18.35
C VAL A 271 29.68 -52.14 -18.30
N ASP A 272 29.46 -52.81 -19.44
CA ASP A 272 29.76 -54.23 -19.54
C ASP A 272 31.24 -54.53 -19.24
N SER A 273 31.55 -55.80 -18.98
CA SER A 273 32.92 -56.25 -18.65
C SER A 273 33.98 -55.94 -19.72
N LEU A 274 33.55 -55.54 -20.92
CA LEU A 274 34.41 -55.17 -22.04
C LEU A 274 34.49 -53.65 -22.24
N GLY A 275 33.72 -52.86 -21.49
CA GLY A 275 33.59 -51.42 -21.65
C GLY A 275 32.99 -51.01 -23.00
N ARG A 276 32.06 -51.81 -23.54
CA ARG A 276 31.48 -51.64 -24.88
C ARG A 276 30.01 -51.23 -24.88
N SER A 277 29.32 -51.40 -23.76
CA SER A 277 27.89 -51.11 -23.65
C SER A 277 27.56 -50.59 -22.26
N ILE A 278 26.57 -49.70 -22.18
CA ILE A 278 26.01 -49.19 -20.92
C ILE A 278 25.02 -50.23 -20.32
N ILE A 279 25.27 -50.72 -19.11
CA ILE A 279 24.37 -51.67 -18.45
C ILE A 279 23.15 -50.96 -17.88
N GLY A 280 23.33 -49.85 -17.17
CA GLY A 280 22.29 -49.18 -16.39
C GLY A 280 22.83 -47.98 -15.62
N LEU A 281 21.92 -47.29 -14.95
CA LEU A 281 22.25 -46.26 -13.96
C LEU A 281 22.48 -46.98 -12.63
N GLY A 282 23.73 -47.07 -12.18
CA GLY A 282 24.10 -47.97 -11.07
C GLY A 282 24.58 -49.36 -11.52
N GLU A 283 24.78 -50.26 -10.55
CA GLU A 283 25.27 -51.64 -10.77
C GLU A 283 24.14 -52.58 -11.26
N ASP A 284 22.96 -52.48 -10.66
CA ASP A 284 21.78 -53.28 -11.00
C ASP A 284 20.81 -52.47 -11.89
N PRO A 285 20.66 -52.79 -13.18
CA PRO A 285 19.72 -52.08 -14.03
C PRO A 285 18.28 -52.30 -13.52
N PHE A 286 17.46 -51.26 -13.67
CA PHE A 286 16.06 -51.25 -13.24
C PHE A 286 15.82 -51.32 -11.72
N VAL A 287 16.85 -51.03 -10.92
CA VAL A 287 16.74 -50.95 -9.46
C VAL A 287 17.43 -49.68 -9.00
N ALA A 288 16.70 -48.77 -8.36
CA ALA A 288 17.29 -47.56 -7.83
C ALA A 288 18.31 -47.85 -6.72
N GLU A 289 19.45 -47.18 -6.79
CA GLU A 289 20.55 -47.34 -5.87
C GLU A 289 20.95 -46.01 -5.22
N SER A 290 21.40 -46.08 -3.96
CA SER A 290 21.83 -44.87 -3.26
C SER A 290 23.02 -44.16 -3.92
N SER A 291 23.87 -44.91 -4.63
CA SER A 291 25.09 -44.41 -5.25
C SER A 291 24.92 -43.92 -6.67
N GLU A 292 23.81 -44.20 -7.35
CA GLU A 292 23.66 -43.86 -8.76
C GLU A 292 23.58 -42.35 -8.99
N LEU A 293 22.97 -41.62 -8.04
CA LEU A 293 22.84 -40.17 -8.02
C LEU A 293 23.48 -39.58 -6.75
N VAL A 294 24.48 -38.72 -6.95
CA VAL A 294 25.22 -38.07 -5.86
C VAL A 294 25.28 -36.56 -6.10
N TRP A 295 24.72 -35.80 -5.18
CA TRP A 295 24.84 -34.34 -5.13
C TRP A 295 26.05 -33.92 -4.26
N ASN A 296 26.87 -32.98 -4.75
CA ASN A 296 28.01 -32.42 -4.04
C ASN A 296 28.97 -33.45 -3.42
N ALA A 297 29.37 -34.41 -4.25
CA ALA A 297 30.33 -35.49 -4.01
C ALA A 297 29.97 -36.51 -2.90
N ASN A 298 29.13 -36.17 -1.93
CA ASN A 298 28.86 -37.01 -0.76
C ASN A 298 27.38 -37.24 -0.46
N THR A 299 26.47 -36.44 -1.02
CA THR A 299 25.04 -36.53 -0.72
C THR A 299 24.37 -37.48 -1.69
N LYS A 300 24.18 -38.72 -1.25
CA LYS A 300 23.47 -39.77 -1.99
C LYS A 300 21.97 -39.49 -2.01
N ILE A 301 21.40 -39.33 -3.20
CA ILE A 301 19.98 -38.99 -3.37
C ILE A 301 19.21 -39.98 -4.26
N GLY A 302 19.85 -41.01 -4.82
CA GLY A 302 19.19 -41.97 -5.71
C GLY A 302 17.99 -42.71 -5.10
N LEU A 303 17.95 -42.92 -3.77
CA LEU A 303 16.83 -43.60 -3.10
C LEU A 303 15.71 -42.66 -2.60
N LYS A 304 15.72 -41.40 -3.01
CA LYS A 304 14.74 -40.40 -2.57
C LYS A 304 13.45 -40.51 -3.39
N ASP A 305 12.32 -40.53 -2.69
CA ASP A 305 10.97 -40.69 -3.26
C ASP A 305 10.23 -39.36 -3.37
N GLU A 306 10.98 -38.26 -3.37
CA GLU A 306 10.50 -36.91 -3.49
C GLU A 306 11.37 -36.08 -4.44
N ASP A 307 10.79 -35.05 -5.05
CA ASP A 307 11.54 -34.05 -5.81
C ASP A 307 12.53 -33.33 -4.90
N HIS A 308 13.76 -33.16 -5.38
CA HIS A 308 14.79 -32.39 -4.70
C HIS A 308 15.20 -31.19 -5.53
N ARG A 309 15.44 -30.06 -4.87
CA ARG A 309 15.96 -28.85 -5.53
C ARG A 309 17.37 -28.54 -5.04
N THR A 310 18.28 -28.26 -5.98
CA THR A 310 19.64 -27.84 -5.67
C THR A 310 19.74 -26.32 -5.47
N PRO A 311 20.81 -25.78 -4.85
CA PRO A 311 20.99 -24.33 -4.68
C PRO A 311 20.97 -23.51 -5.98
N PHE A 312 21.50 -24.04 -7.08
CA PHE A 312 21.43 -23.40 -8.41
C PHE A 312 20.00 -23.43 -8.98
N GLY A 313 19.13 -24.28 -8.45
CA GLY A 313 17.72 -24.35 -8.82
C GLY A 313 17.35 -25.53 -9.72
N PHE A 314 18.24 -26.51 -9.93
CA PHE A 314 17.90 -27.76 -10.59
C PHE A 314 16.84 -28.48 -9.76
N VAL A 315 15.76 -28.95 -10.38
CA VAL A 315 14.84 -29.89 -9.73
C VAL A 315 15.14 -31.28 -10.25
N ILE A 316 15.46 -32.18 -9.33
CA ILE A 316 15.73 -33.59 -9.56
C ILE A 316 14.43 -34.33 -9.21
N GLU A 317 13.75 -34.85 -10.21
CA GLU A 317 12.40 -35.38 -10.06
C GLU A 317 12.46 -36.84 -9.65
N ASN A 318 11.71 -37.19 -8.59
CA ASN A 318 11.54 -38.55 -8.04
C ASN A 318 12.74 -39.50 -8.27
N PRO A 319 13.93 -39.21 -7.70
CA PRO A 319 15.17 -39.93 -8.03
C PRO A 319 15.03 -41.46 -7.97
N LYS A 320 14.33 -41.99 -6.96
CA LYS A 320 14.13 -43.42 -6.79
C LYS A 320 13.27 -44.03 -7.88
N GLN A 321 12.14 -43.41 -8.20
CA GLN A 321 11.23 -43.97 -9.21
C GLN A 321 11.88 -43.95 -10.60
N ASN A 322 12.60 -42.86 -10.92
CA ASN A 322 13.29 -42.75 -12.19
C ASN A 322 14.54 -43.64 -12.26
N GLY A 323 15.25 -43.83 -11.14
CA GLY A 323 16.36 -44.77 -11.00
C GLY A 323 15.95 -46.23 -11.27
N ASP A 324 14.75 -46.64 -10.81
CA ASP A 324 14.16 -47.95 -11.14
C ASP A 324 13.94 -48.16 -12.67
N GLU A 325 14.04 -47.11 -13.48
CA GLU A 325 13.90 -47.15 -14.94
C GLU A 325 15.21 -46.80 -15.68
N ASP A 326 16.34 -46.65 -14.98
CA ASP A 326 17.60 -46.12 -15.51
C ASP A 326 17.46 -44.69 -16.10
N ILE A 327 16.64 -43.84 -15.47
CA ILE A 327 16.33 -42.47 -15.90
C ILE A 327 16.75 -41.46 -14.82
N VAL A 328 17.28 -40.32 -15.27
CA VAL A 328 17.47 -39.11 -14.46
C VAL A 328 16.63 -38.01 -15.09
N SER A 329 15.51 -37.66 -14.46
CA SER A 329 14.65 -36.55 -14.88
C SER A 329 15.01 -35.28 -14.12
N LEU A 330 15.35 -34.23 -14.85
CA LEU A 330 15.76 -32.94 -14.33
C LEU A 330 14.89 -31.82 -14.91
N ARG A 331 14.67 -30.79 -14.12
CA ARG A 331 14.17 -29.49 -14.57
C ARG A 331 15.25 -28.45 -14.35
N ILE A 332 15.78 -27.92 -15.45
CA ILE A 332 16.86 -26.94 -15.47
C ILE A 332 16.23 -25.55 -15.53
N PRO A 333 16.53 -24.65 -14.58
CA PRO A 333 15.94 -23.33 -14.57
C PRO A 333 16.47 -22.48 -15.74
N SER A 334 15.63 -21.58 -16.25
CA SER A 334 15.98 -20.63 -17.32
C SER A 334 16.83 -19.46 -16.85
N ASP A 335 16.89 -19.24 -15.53
CA ASP A 335 17.72 -18.24 -14.84
C ASP A 335 18.16 -18.78 -13.46
N LEU A 336 18.98 -18.04 -12.71
CA LEU A 336 19.22 -18.33 -11.30
C LEU A 336 17.88 -18.26 -10.53
N ALA A 337 17.55 -19.31 -9.79
CA ALA A 337 16.30 -19.37 -9.04
C ALA A 337 16.35 -18.41 -7.84
N GLU A 338 15.78 -17.21 -7.99
CA GLU A 338 15.63 -16.24 -6.90
C GLU A 338 14.27 -16.41 -6.23
N GLY A 339 14.26 -16.28 -4.89
CA GLY A 339 13.03 -16.31 -4.10
C GLY A 339 12.43 -14.91 -3.98
N ASN A 340 11.20 -14.74 -4.45
CA ASN A 340 10.45 -13.50 -4.25
C ASN A 340 9.82 -13.51 -2.85
N LEU A 341 10.43 -12.76 -1.94
CA LEU A 341 9.90 -12.53 -0.60
C LEU A 341 9.11 -11.23 -0.58
N VAL A 342 7.82 -11.33 -0.29
CA VAL A 342 6.96 -10.16 -0.08
C VAL A 342 6.68 -10.00 1.39
N VAL A 343 6.96 -8.81 1.90
CA VAL A 343 6.61 -8.42 3.25
C VAL A 343 5.25 -7.72 3.18
N LYS A 344 4.22 -8.39 3.65
CA LYS A 344 2.87 -7.84 3.80
C LYS A 344 2.78 -7.28 5.21
N MET A 345 2.52 -5.99 5.34
CA MET A 345 2.08 -5.44 6.63
C MET A 345 0.57 -5.62 6.69
N GLU A 346 0.04 -6.06 7.83
CA GLU A 346 -1.40 -6.01 8.03
C GLU A 346 -1.83 -4.56 7.84
N LYS A 347 -2.74 -4.33 6.90
CA LYS A 347 -3.31 -3.00 6.66
C LYS A 347 -3.88 -2.54 8.00
N SER A 348 -3.40 -1.41 8.52
CA SER A 348 -4.07 -0.83 9.67
C SER A 348 -5.51 -0.54 9.25
N SER A 349 -6.45 -1.12 9.98
CA SER A 349 -7.87 -0.92 9.76
C SER A 349 -8.44 -0.22 10.97
N ILE A 350 -9.05 0.94 10.76
CA ILE A 350 -9.88 1.57 11.78
C ILE A 350 -11.23 0.88 11.76
N SER A 351 -11.77 0.53 12.92
CA SER A 351 -13.12 0.00 13.05
C SER A 351 -13.91 0.84 14.03
N GLU A 352 -15.06 1.33 13.59
CA GLU A 352 -15.98 2.16 14.39
C GLU A 352 -17.43 1.70 14.17
N LYS A 353 -18.29 1.90 15.17
CA LYS A 353 -19.72 1.50 15.09
C LYS A 353 -20.59 2.69 14.67
N VAL A 354 -20.72 2.87 13.35
CA VAL A 354 -21.55 3.95 12.79
C VAL A 354 -23.02 3.53 12.66
N PRO A 355 -23.98 4.26 13.25
CA PRO A 355 -25.39 4.04 12.98
C PRO A 355 -25.76 4.34 11.52
N ILE A 356 -26.67 3.56 10.95
CA ILE A 356 -27.23 3.84 9.61
C ILE A 356 -27.83 5.27 9.61
N SER A 357 -27.63 5.98 8.49
CA SER A 357 -28.05 7.37 8.25
C SER A 357 -27.38 8.42 9.11
N ARG A 358 -26.29 8.08 9.78
CA ARG A 358 -25.42 9.04 10.45
C ARG A 358 -24.15 9.22 9.64
N ASN A 359 -23.65 10.45 9.66
CA ASN A 359 -22.36 10.78 9.07
C ASN A 359 -21.27 9.97 9.79
N ILE A 360 -20.41 9.29 9.02
CA ILE A 360 -19.31 8.46 9.54
C ILE A 360 -18.28 9.28 10.33
N VAL A 361 -18.18 10.59 10.09
CA VAL A 361 -17.30 11.52 10.82
C VAL A 361 -18.04 12.40 11.82
N SER A 362 -19.18 11.95 12.36
CA SER A 362 -19.81 12.67 13.47
C SER A 362 -18.89 12.71 14.70
N LYS A 363 -19.11 13.68 15.60
CA LYS A 363 -18.20 14.07 16.71
C LYS A 363 -17.67 12.91 17.59
N ASP A 364 -18.37 11.78 17.61
CA ASP A 364 -18.05 10.61 18.43
C ASP A 364 -17.83 9.34 17.57
N GLN A 365 -17.42 9.48 16.31
CA GLN A 365 -17.21 8.39 15.34
C GLN A 365 -15.78 8.42 14.78
N LEU A 366 -15.60 8.44 13.45
CA LEU A 366 -14.27 8.55 12.85
C LEU A 366 -13.74 9.98 12.90
N ASP A 367 -12.46 10.13 13.20
CA ASP A 367 -11.74 11.39 13.04
C ASP A 367 -11.55 11.71 11.54
N THR A 368 -11.37 12.99 11.23
CA THR A 368 -11.02 13.46 9.88
C THR A 368 -10.13 14.70 9.98
N PRO A 369 -8.99 14.76 9.25
CA PRO A 369 -8.49 13.73 8.32
C PRO A 369 -8.02 12.44 9.01
N LEU A 370 -8.05 11.33 8.27
CA LEU A 370 -7.30 10.12 8.58
C LEU A 370 -5.91 10.22 7.92
N THR A 371 -4.84 9.96 8.67
CA THR A 371 -3.45 9.95 8.17
C THR A 371 -2.84 8.55 8.25
N ASP A 372 -1.56 8.44 7.88
CA ASP A 372 -0.71 7.25 8.02
C ASP A 372 -0.77 6.60 9.42
N LYS A 373 -0.98 7.40 10.47
CA LYS A 373 -1.14 6.95 11.87
C LYS A 373 -2.33 6.03 12.05
N GLU A 374 -3.42 6.29 11.35
CA GLU A 374 -4.61 5.47 11.41
C GLU A 374 -4.73 4.51 10.20
N LEU A 375 -4.23 4.92 9.03
CA LEU A 375 -4.25 4.19 7.76
C LEU A 375 -2.84 4.07 7.16
N ALA A 376 -2.13 2.98 7.46
CA ALA A 376 -0.75 2.69 7.05
C ALA A 376 -0.52 2.62 5.53
N GLY A 377 -1.58 2.75 4.72
CA GLY A 377 -1.49 2.85 3.26
C GLY A 377 -1.34 4.28 2.76
N LEU A 378 -1.54 5.29 3.61
CA LEU A 378 -1.31 6.69 3.29
C LEU A 378 0.19 6.96 3.41
N ILE A 379 0.75 7.61 2.39
CA ILE A 379 2.17 7.93 2.29
C ILE A 379 2.50 9.07 3.27
N ASP A 380 3.59 8.89 4.00
CA ASP A 380 4.30 9.91 4.78
C ASP A 380 5.79 9.76 4.42
N SER A 381 6.28 10.58 3.49
CA SER A 381 7.61 10.38 2.88
C SER A 381 8.18 11.65 2.27
N GLU A 382 9.48 11.62 1.93
CA GLU A 382 10.11 12.68 1.14
C GLU A 382 10.03 12.37 -0.37
N ILE A 383 9.73 13.39 -1.17
CA ILE A 383 9.88 13.36 -2.63
C ILE A 383 10.97 14.32 -3.09
N ASN A 384 11.70 13.97 -4.15
CA ASN A 384 12.66 14.89 -4.76
C ASN A 384 12.02 15.67 -5.91
N PHE A 385 12.06 16.99 -5.83
CA PHE A 385 11.66 17.87 -6.92
C PHE A 385 12.71 19.00 -7.08
N TRP A 386 13.24 19.17 -8.30
CA TRP A 386 14.26 20.19 -8.57
C TRP A 386 15.50 20.14 -7.65
N SER A 387 15.99 18.92 -7.36
CA SER A 387 17.13 18.70 -6.46
C SER A 387 16.90 19.15 -5.01
N SER A 388 15.65 19.40 -4.63
CA SER A 388 15.25 19.61 -3.23
C SER A 388 14.35 18.45 -2.82
N ASP A 389 14.55 17.98 -1.59
CA ASP A 389 13.66 17.00 -0.97
C ASP A 389 12.52 17.76 -0.29
N TYR A 390 11.30 17.30 -0.50
CA TYR A 390 10.08 17.86 0.05
C TYR A 390 9.34 16.79 0.84
N ASP A 391 9.00 17.09 2.07
CA ASP A 391 8.18 16.21 2.90
C ASP A 391 6.71 16.27 2.44
N VAL A 392 6.12 15.10 2.19
CA VAL A 392 4.73 14.96 1.73
C VAL A 392 3.98 13.96 2.58
N SER A 393 2.76 14.35 2.93
CA SER A 393 1.83 13.56 3.73
C SER A 393 0.51 13.37 3.00
N GLU A 394 -0.05 12.16 3.06
CA GLU A 394 -1.36 11.85 2.51
C GLU A 394 -2.43 11.78 3.60
N ALA A 395 -3.63 12.22 3.24
CA ALA A 395 -4.77 12.26 4.14
C ALA A 395 -6.07 11.93 3.41
N LEU A 396 -6.97 11.23 4.12
CA LEU A 396 -8.34 11.02 3.70
C LEU A 396 -9.27 11.89 4.55
N HIS A 397 -9.93 12.83 3.90
CA HIS A 397 -10.90 13.73 4.51
C HIS A 397 -12.33 13.28 4.20
N PHE A 398 -13.17 13.29 5.22
CA PHE A 398 -14.62 13.21 5.04
C PHE A 398 -15.27 14.52 5.49
N SER A 399 -16.31 14.94 4.78
CA SER A 399 -17.02 16.18 5.09
C SER A 399 -17.89 16.01 6.32
N LEU A 400 -17.73 16.93 7.29
CA LEU A 400 -18.64 17.02 8.44
C LEU A 400 -20.01 17.58 8.05
N LYS A 401 -20.07 18.37 6.97
CA LYS A 401 -21.28 19.07 6.50
C LYS A 401 -22.07 18.23 5.50
N ASP A 402 -21.36 17.57 4.60
CA ASP A 402 -21.93 16.74 3.55
C ASP A 402 -21.88 15.29 3.99
N ASN A 403 -23.05 14.67 4.09
CA ASN A 403 -23.19 13.35 4.67
C ASN A 403 -22.40 12.31 3.85
N VAL A 404 -21.43 11.66 4.50
CA VAL A 404 -20.93 10.35 4.11
C VAL A 404 -21.53 9.38 5.11
N SER A 405 -22.50 8.57 4.70
CA SER A 405 -23.28 7.74 5.62
C SER A 405 -23.55 6.37 5.03
N PHE A 406 -23.67 5.39 5.92
CA PHE A 406 -24.25 4.11 5.54
C PHE A 406 -25.75 4.27 5.40
N GLU A 407 -26.30 3.93 4.25
CA GLU A 407 -27.73 4.01 3.96
C GLU A 407 -28.31 2.67 3.54
N SER A 408 -29.61 2.51 3.68
CA SER A 408 -30.39 1.38 3.20
C SER A 408 -31.54 1.90 2.33
N SER A 409 -32.28 1.00 1.68
CA SER A 409 -33.50 1.40 0.95
C SER A 409 -34.59 2.04 1.83
N LEU A 410 -34.47 1.96 3.17
CA LEU A 410 -35.39 2.59 4.10
C LEU A 410 -34.99 4.02 4.49
N THR A 411 -33.75 4.40 4.18
CA THR A 411 -33.14 5.62 4.71
C THR A 411 -32.52 6.52 3.65
N SER A 412 -32.16 5.96 2.50
CA SER A 412 -31.83 6.76 1.32
C SER A 412 -33.08 7.19 0.56
N LEU A 413 -32.91 8.20 -0.30
CA LEU A 413 -33.85 8.53 -1.37
C LEU A 413 -33.72 7.57 -2.56
N ASP A 414 -32.68 6.74 -2.58
CA ASP A 414 -32.41 5.76 -3.61
C ASP A 414 -32.91 4.36 -3.19
N ASP A 415 -33.94 3.88 -3.88
CA ASP A 415 -34.52 2.55 -3.65
C ASP A 415 -33.62 1.41 -4.20
N GLU A 416 -32.57 1.72 -4.97
CA GLU A 416 -31.71 0.72 -5.62
C GLU A 416 -30.92 -0.14 -4.63
N TYR A 417 -30.77 0.30 -3.38
CA TYR A 417 -30.05 -0.47 -2.35
C TYR A 417 -30.73 -1.79 -1.98
N SER A 418 -32.02 -1.95 -2.25
CA SER A 418 -32.77 -3.19 -1.95
C SER A 418 -32.52 -3.66 -0.50
N ALA A 419 -32.07 -4.89 -0.28
CA ALA A 419 -31.75 -5.43 1.04
C ALA A 419 -30.32 -5.13 1.53
N SER A 420 -29.50 -4.44 0.74
CA SER A 420 -28.10 -4.13 1.06
C SER A 420 -27.97 -2.79 1.78
N VAL A 421 -26.86 -2.61 2.47
CA VAL A 421 -26.43 -1.30 2.98
C VAL A 421 -25.42 -0.73 1.98
N GLY A 422 -25.66 0.48 1.49
CA GLY A 422 -24.75 1.25 0.66
C GLY A 422 -23.99 2.29 1.48
N LEU A 423 -22.85 2.75 0.99
CA LEU A 423 -22.22 3.98 1.48
C LEU A 423 -22.63 5.10 0.53
N GLU A 424 -23.46 6.02 1.01
CA GLU A 424 -23.86 7.20 0.24
C GLU A 424 -22.89 8.34 0.57
N SER A 425 -22.31 8.94 -0.47
CA SER A 425 -21.35 10.03 -0.38
C SER A 425 -21.76 11.10 -1.38
N LYS A 426 -21.96 12.33 -0.90
CA LYS A 426 -22.17 13.47 -1.79
C LYS A 426 -20.89 13.80 -2.53
N ARG A 427 -21.01 14.44 -3.70
CA ARG A 427 -19.86 14.96 -4.44
C ARG A 427 -18.99 15.83 -3.51
N TYR A 428 -17.68 15.59 -3.51
CA TYR A 428 -16.68 16.25 -2.65
C TYR A 428 -16.80 15.98 -1.14
N SER A 429 -17.67 15.07 -0.70
CA SER A 429 -17.77 14.72 0.73
C SER A 429 -16.69 13.71 1.17
N THR A 430 -15.95 13.14 0.23
CA THR A 430 -14.74 12.34 0.47
C THR A 430 -13.62 12.92 -0.40
N LEU A 431 -12.50 13.28 0.21
CA LEU A 431 -11.34 13.85 -0.47
C LEU A 431 -10.09 13.10 -0.05
N TYR A 432 -9.33 12.63 -1.03
CA TYR A 432 -7.97 12.15 -0.80
C TYR A 432 -7.00 13.26 -1.20
N THR A 433 -6.08 13.60 -0.33
CA THR A 433 -5.14 14.71 -0.54
C THR A 433 -3.72 14.27 -0.29
N THR A 434 -2.81 14.69 -1.15
CA THR A 434 -1.37 14.73 -0.88
C THR A 434 -1.03 16.17 -0.54
N SER A 435 -0.49 16.40 0.64
CA SER A 435 -0.07 17.71 1.13
C SER A 435 1.44 17.79 1.15
N PHE A 436 1.96 18.99 0.87
CA PHE A 436 3.36 19.30 1.12
C PHE A 436 3.45 19.94 2.49
N ASP A 437 4.26 19.36 3.37
CA ASP A 437 4.43 19.85 4.74
C ASP A 437 5.24 21.17 4.76
N GLU A 438 5.94 21.44 3.65
CA GLU A 438 6.66 22.67 3.39
C GLU A 438 6.26 23.34 2.07
N SER A 439 6.68 24.59 1.89
CA SER A 439 6.32 25.36 0.69
C SER A 439 7.07 24.88 -0.55
N ILE A 440 6.34 24.41 -1.56
CA ILE A 440 6.84 24.06 -2.88
C ILE A 440 6.50 25.14 -3.92
N SER A 441 7.32 25.28 -4.97
CA SER A 441 7.04 26.14 -6.13
C SER A 441 6.59 25.29 -7.32
N PRO A 442 5.31 24.92 -7.42
CA PRO A 442 4.84 23.96 -8.43
C PRO A 442 4.93 24.53 -9.85
N MET A 443 5.05 25.86 -10.00
CA MET A 443 5.32 26.54 -11.28
C MET A 443 6.68 26.17 -11.92
N GLN A 444 7.55 25.48 -11.19
CA GLN A 444 8.80 24.95 -11.74
C GLN A 444 8.59 23.63 -12.51
N ALA A 445 7.41 23.02 -12.42
CA ALA A 445 7.09 21.82 -13.18
C ALA A 445 7.09 22.17 -14.67
N THR A 446 7.88 21.43 -15.44
CA THR A 446 7.96 21.58 -16.90
C THR A 446 8.09 20.20 -17.54
N ASN A 447 7.85 20.11 -18.84
CA ASN A 447 8.11 18.88 -19.58
C ASN A 447 9.60 18.51 -19.52
N GLY A 448 9.92 17.36 -18.92
CA GLY A 448 11.28 16.90 -18.57
C GLY A 448 11.77 17.25 -17.16
N GLN A 449 11.01 18.02 -16.40
CA GLN A 449 11.22 18.28 -14.97
C GLN A 449 9.86 18.28 -14.25
N GLU A 450 9.16 17.16 -14.37
CA GLU A 450 7.81 16.96 -13.84
C GLU A 450 7.83 16.83 -12.31
N LEU A 451 6.76 17.30 -11.68
CA LEU A 451 6.49 16.96 -10.28
C LEU A 451 5.76 15.60 -10.28
N ARG A 452 6.46 14.56 -9.81
CA ARG A 452 5.93 13.19 -9.75
C ARG A 452 5.42 12.90 -8.34
N LEU A 453 4.15 12.52 -8.24
CA LEU A 453 3.50 12.13 -7.00
C LEU A 453 2.94 10.73 -7.16
N ASN A 454 3.08 9.88 -6.14
CA ASN A 454 2.35 8.61 -6.12
C ASN A 454 0.99 8.88 -5.46
N PHE A 455 -0.06 8.89 -6.25
CA PHE A 455 -1.42 9.23 -5.83
C PHE A 455 -2.32 8.00 -6.00
N LEU A 456 -2.82 7.45 -4.89
CA LEU A 456 -3.64 6.23 -4.87
C LEU A 456 -3.00 5.02 -5.59
N GLY A 457 -1.66 4.92 -5.53
CA GLY A 457 -0.90 3.86 -6.18
C GLY A 457 -0.65 4.08 -7.68
N HIS A 458 -0.95 5.27 -8.20
CA HIS A 458 -0.65 5.69 -9.56
C HIS A 458 0.34 6.84 -9.56
N VAL A 459 1.21 6.91 -10.57
CA VAL A 459 2.09 8.08 -10.71
C VAL A 459 1.29 9.20 -11.38
N LEU A 460 1.05 10.27 -10.62
CA LEU A 460 0.57 11.56 -11.12
C LEU A 460 1.78 12.41 -11.48
N GLU A 461 1.88 12.80 -12.73
CA GLU A 461 2.95 13.67 -13.22
C GLU A 461 2.37 15.01 -13.59
N ILE A 462 2.73 16.04 -12.83
CA ILE A 462 2.35 17.42 -13.11
C ILE A 462 3.44 18.00 -14.03
N THR A 463 3.05 18.33 -15.26
CA THR A 463 3.96 18.77 -16.34
C THR A 463 3.90 20.27 -16.56
N ASP A 464 2.83 20.94 -16.14
CA ASP A 464 2.67 22.39 -16.19
C ASP A 464 1.70 22.86 -15.10
N VAL A 465 1.95 24.06 -14.56
CA VAL A 465 1.08 24.70 -13.56
C VAL A 465 0.83 26.13 -14.01
N THR A 466 -0.39 26.38 -14.46
CA THR A 466 -0.79 27.68 -14.98
C THR A 466 -1.21 28.64 -13.85
N LEU A 467 -1.01 29.94 -14.06
CA LEU A 467 -1.45 30.98 -13.14
C LEU A 467 -2.99 30.99 -13.06
N GLY A 468 -3.54 30.33 -12.03
CA GLY A 468 -4.99 30.22 -11.85
C GLY A 468 -5.48 28.95 -11.16
N SER A 469 -4.62 28.23 -10.45
CA SER A 469 -4.92 26.98 -9.71
C SER A 469 -5.14 25.73 -10.58
N ASN A 470 -4.85 25.78 -11.89
CA ASN A 470 -4.96 24.63 -12.78
C ASN A 470 -3.57 24.04 -13.06
N ALA A 471 -3.39 22.77 -12.69
CA ALA A 471 -2.25 21.95 -13.09
C ALA A 471 -2.65 21.07 -14.28
N ILE A 472 -1.78 21.00 -15.29
CA ILE A 472 -1.88 19.99 -16.34
C ILE A 472 -1.05 18.80 -15.86
N GLY A 473 -1.68 17.64 -15.79
CA GLY A 473 -1.00 16.43 -15.37
C GLY A 473 -1.58 15.17 -16.01
N HIS A 474 -0.82 14.09 -15.89
CA HIS A 474 -1.16 12.80 -16.44
C HIS A 474 -1.18 11.77 -15.30
N ILE A 475 -2.19 10.90 -15.31
CA ILE A 475 -2.25 9.74 -14.42
C ILE A 475 -1.98 8.52 -15.28
N GLY A 476 -0.89 7.81 -15.00
CA GLY A 476 -0.41 6.72 -15.83
C GLY A 476 0.22 5.56 -15.08
N GLU A 477 0.54 4.52 -15.84
CA GLU A 477 1.33 3.37 -15.40
C GLU A 477 2.57 3.27 -16.28
N GLU A 478 3.73 3.18 -15.65
CA GLU A 478 5.01 2.96 -16.34
C GLU A 478 5.24 1.46 -16.48
N VAL A 479 5.51 1.00 -17.70
CA VAL A 479 5.73 -0.41 -18.02
C VAL A 479 7.01 -0.59 -18.79
N ILE A 480 7.78 -1.62 -18.44
CA ILE A 480 8.96 -2.03 -19.20
C ILE A 480 8.55 -3.27 -19.97
N LEU A 481 8.67 -3.21 -21.29
CA LEU A 481 8.33 -4.33 -22.16
C LEU A 481 9.53 -4.69 -23.04
N SER A 482 9.73 -5.98 -23.23
CA SER A 482 10.64 -6.53 -24.23
C SER A 482 9.96 -6.65 -25.60
N GLU A 483 10.73 -6.67 -26.69
CA GLU A 483 10.19 -6.88 -28.04
C GLU A 483 9.42 -8.20 -28.12
N GLY A 484 8.12 -8.11 -28.43
CA GLY A 484 7.17 -9.23 -28.48
C GLY A 484 6.30 -9.39 -27.24
N GLU A 485 6.62 -8.72 -26.14
CA GLU A 485 5.90 -8.78 -24.86
C GLU A 485 4.62 -7.92 -24.88
N SER A 486 3.61 -8.36 -24.14
CA SER A 486 2.34 -7.65 -23.95
C SER A 486 2.03 -7.45 -22.47
N LYS A 487 1.51 -6.27 -22.16
CA LYS A 487 0.84 -5.95 -20.91
C LYS A 487 -0.67 -5.92 -21.14
N GLU A 488 -1.35 -6.75 -20.38
CA GLU A 488 -2.80 -6.72 -20.19
C GLU A 488 -3.04 -6.30 -18.72
N ASP A 489 -4.24 -5.81 -18.40
CA ASP A 489 -4.65 -5.43 -17.05
C ASP A 489 -3.86 -4.26 -16.43
N PHE A 490 -3.90 -3.11 -17.09
CA PHE A 490 -3.45 -1.85 -16.47
C PHE A 490 -4.35 -1.51 -15.28
N LYS A 491 -3.76 -1.13 -14.15
CA LYS A 491 -4.54 -0.78 -12.94
C LYS A 491 -5.47 0.40 -13.19
N THR A 492 -5.04 1.32 -14.05
CA THR A 492 -5.74 2.58 -14.34
C THR A 492 -6.74 2.44 -15.49
N PHE A 493 -6.62 1.37 -16.31
CA PHE A 493 -7.35 1.25 -17.57
C PHE A 493 -7.86 -0.18 -17.80
N ASP A 494 -9.11 -0.43 -17.38
CA ASP A 494 -9.77 -1.69 -17.69
C ASP A 494 -9.88 -1.92 -19.22
N GLY A 495 -9.50 -3.13 -19.64
CA GLY A 495 -9.62 -3.58 -21.03
C GLY A 495 -8.60 -2.99 -21.99
N VAL A 496 -7.57 -2.27 -21.53
CA VAL A 496 -6.47 -1.82 -22.37
C VAL A 496 -5.42 -2.93 -22.50
N THR A 497 -5.05 -3.24 -23.74
CA THR A 497 -3.94 -4.15 -24.07
C THR A 497 -2.84 -3.37 -24.78
N LEU A 498 -1.61 -3.44 -24.28
CA LEU A 498 -0.43 -2.85 -24.92
C LEU A 498 0.55 -3.98 -25.28
N LYS A 499 1.04 -3.99 -26.51
CA LYS A 499 2.11 -4.90 -26.94
C LYS A 499 3.25 -4.13 -27.59
N LEU A 500 4.47 -4.39 -27.16
CA LEU A 500 5.66 -3.85 -27.81
C LEU A 500 6.04 -4.77 -28.97
N LEU A 501 5.76 -4.36 -30.20
CA LEU A 501 5.99 -5.20 -31.37
C LEU A 501 7.43 -5.14 -31.86
N LYS A 502 8.06 -3.96 -31.77
CA LYS A 502 9.44 -3.75 -32.25
C LYS A 502 10.10 -2.58 -31.56
N VAL A 503 11.41 -2.68 -31.30
CA VAL A 503 12.24 -1.57 -30.85
C VAL A 503 13.28 -1.25 -31.91
N ALA A 504 13.43 0.04 -32.22
CA ALA A 504 14.52 0.57 -33.03
C ALA A 504 15.32 1.57 -32.20
N ALA A 505 16.50 1.97 -32.68
CA ALA A 505 17.41 2.87 -31.96
C ALA A 505 16.77 4.21 -31.54
N SER A 506 15.70 4.66 -32.19
CA SER A 506 15.04 5.94 -31.93
C SER A 506 13.51 5.89 -32.11
N SER A 507 12.91 4.71 -32.04
CA SER A 507 11.45 4.56 -32.14
C SER A 507 11.01 3.20 -31.64
N VAL A 508 9.74 3.09 -31.27
CA VAL A 508 9.08 1.81 -30.97
C VAL A 508 7.86 1.63 -31.87
N LEU A 509 7.54 0.38 -32.21
CA LEU A 509 6.26 -0.01 -32.78
C LEU A 509 5.45 -0.67 -31.67
N VAL A 510 4.32 -0.08 -31.32
CA VAL A 510 3.41 -0.59 -30.28
C VAL A 510 2.06 -0.96 -30.89
N ARG A 511 1.36 -1.88 -30.25
CA ARG A 511 -0.05 -2.20 -30.53
C ARG A 511 -0.89 -1.87 -29.31
N VAL A 512 -1.86 -0.97 -29.46
CA VAL A 512 -2.82 -0.60 -28.41
C VAL A 512 -4.22 -0.99 -28.86
N ASN A 513 -4.86 -1.92 -28.13
CA ASN A 513 -6.21 -2.41 -28.43
C ASN A 513 -6.39 -2.91 -29.89
N GLY A 514 -5.34 -3.50 -30.46
CA GLY A 514 -5.34 -4.03 -31.83
C GLY A 514 -4.86 -3.06 -32.91
N GLU A 515 -4.62 -1.78 -32.58
CA GLU A 515 -4.10 -0.78 -33.52
C GLU A 515 -2.59 -0.60 -33.37
N ASP A 516 -1.86 -0.67 -34.49
CA ASP A 516 -0.39 -0.59 -34.54
C ASP A 516 0.07 0.83 -34.85
N GLU A 517 0.96 1.38 -34.04
CA GLU A 517 1.48 2.74 -34.23
C GLU A 517 2.98 2.84 -33.92
N VAL A 518 3.65 3.75 -34.62
CA VAL A 518 5.09 4.01 -34.44
C VAL A 518 5.30 5.29 -33.65
N ILE A 519 5.93 5.17 -32.48
CA ILE A 519 6.24 6.30 -31.62
C ILE A 519 7.74 6.60 -31.74
N SER A 520 8.07 7.83 -32.13
CA SER A 520 9.46 8.27 -32.28
C SER A 520 10.02 8.72 -30.93
N PHE A 521 11.28 8.37 -30.64
CA PHE A 521 11.97 8.74 -29.41
C PHE A 521 13.29 9.43 -29.73
N SER A 522 13.56 10.58 -29.11
CA SER A 522 14.80 11.32 -29.31
C SER A 522 15.39 11.77 -27.97
N PRO A 523 16.37 11.03 -27.41
CA PRO A 523 16.94 11.37 -26.11
C PRO A 523 17.70 12.71 -26.10
N THR A 524 18.07 13.23 -27.28
CA THR A 524 18.77 14.52 -27.43
C THR A 524 17.86 15.71 -27.69
N ARG A 525 16.56 15.47 -27.88
CA ARG A 525 15.56 16.52 -28.18
C ARG A 525 14.28 16.21 -27.38
N PRO A 526 14.23 16.59 -26.09
CA PRO A 526 13.05 16.35 -25.26
C PRO A 526 11.74 16.96 -25.82
N ASN A 527 11.85 17.92 -26.74
CA ASN A 527 10.68 18.56 -27.37
C ASN A 527 10.14 17.82 -28.61
N LEU A 528 10.77 16.75 -29.09
CA LEU A 528 10.15 15.90 -30.11
C LEU A 528 9.14 15.00 -29.40
N LYS A 529 7.87 15.02 -29.83
CA LYS A 529 6.79 14.22 -29.26
C LYS A 529 7.21 12.74 -29.16
N SER A 530 7.62 12.33 -27.97
CA SER A 530 7.79 10.95 -27.53
C SER A 530 6.46 10.27 -27.21
N GLU A 531 5.35 10.96 -27.47
CA GLU A 531 4.00 10.61 -27.09
C GLU A 531 3.08 10.51 -28.33
N LEU A 532 2.19 9.52 -28.33
CA LEU A 532 1.10 9.40 -29.29
C LEU A 532 -0.18 8.90 -28.61
N THR A 533 -1.32 9.49 -28.98
CA THR A 533 -2.65 9.00 -28.60
C THR A 533 -3.13 7.92 -29.56
N ILE A 534 -3.41 6.72 -29.05
CA ILE A 534 -3.85 5.55 -29.82
C ILE A 534 -5.14 5.04 -29.16
N ASN A 535 -6.27 5.05 -29.88
CA ASN A 535 -7.59 4.70 -29.32
C ASN A 535 -7.96 5.43 -28.01
N GLY A 536 -7.57 6.71 -27.88
CA GLY A 536 -7.85 7.53 -26.68
C GLY A 536 -6.97 7.20 -25.47
N ILE A 537 -5.91 6.41 -25.65
CA ILE A 537 -4.86 6.14 -24.67
C ILE A 537 -3.59 6.82 -25.15
N ASN A 538 -2.95 7.62 -24.30
CA ASN A 538 -1.64 8.20 -24.60
C ASN A 538 -0.56 7.20 -24.21
N VAL A 539 0.41 7.01 -25.10
CA VAL A 539 1.60 6.20 -24.86
C VAL A 539 2.81 7.06 -25.11
N GLU A 540 3.66 7.22 -24.09
CA GLU A 540 4.92 7.93 -24.18
C GLU A 540 6.11 6.97 -24.03
N VAL A 541 7.11 7.12 -24.88
CA VAL A 541 8.38 6.39 -24.78
C VAL A 541 9.32 7.16 -23.85
N ARG A 542 9.60 6.59 -22.67
CA ARG A 542 10.53 7.17 -21.69
C ARG A 542 11.97 6.78 -21.99
N THR A 543 12.21 5.49 -22.23
CA THR A 543 13.55 4.98 -22.55
C THR A 543 13.49 3.89 -23.61
N ILE A 544 14.56 3.78 -24.39
CA ILE A 544 14.79 2.69 -25.33
C ILE A 544 16.12 2.05 -24.99
N PHE A 545 16.11 0.73 -24.84
CA PHE A 545 17.32 -0.09 -24.86
C PHE A 545 17.30 -0.92 -26.14
N TYR A 546 18.23 -0.61 -27.04
CA TYR A 546 18.32 -1.23 -28.36
C TYR A 546 19.72 -1.81 -28.58
N GLU A 547 19.79 -3.11 -28.84
CA GLU A 547 21.03 -3.83 -29.16
C GLU A 547 20.91 -4.44 -30.55
N SER A 548 21.63 -3.86 -31.53
CA SER A 548 21.53 -4.29 -32.92
C SER A 548 22.01 -5.72 -33.16
N ASN A 549 22.90 -6.23 -32.30
CA ASN A 549 23.45 -7.57 -32.42
C ASN A 549 22.58 -8.63 -31.74
N ASP A 550 21.67 -8.22 -30.86
CA ASP A 550 20.80 -9.13 -30.12
C ASP A 550 19.41 -8.51 -29.90
N PRO A 551 18.52 -8.59 -30.92
CA PRO A 551 17.16 -8.06 -30.82
C PRO A 551 16.33 -8.67 -29.70
N THR A 552 16.73 -9.80 -29.12
CA THR A 552 16.02 -10.41 -27.99
C THR A 552 16.16 -9.61 -26.70
N ARG A 553 17.18 -8.74 -26.63
CA ARG A 553 17.42 -7.84 -25.49
C ARG A 553 16.79 -6.47 -25.68
N ASN A 554 16.14 -6.23 -26.81
CA ASN A 554 15.48 -4.98 -27.10
C ASN A 554 14.29 -4.78 -26.16
N GLN A 555 14.26 -3.64 -25.47
CA GLN A 555 13.18 -3.28 -24.56
C GLN A 555 12.93 -1.77 -24.57
N ALA A 556 11.75 -1.37 -24.12
CA ALA A 556 11.39 0.03 -23.97
C ALA A 556 10.60 0.23 -22.66
N THR A 557 10.87 1.37 -22.01
CA THR A 557 10.04 1.87 -20.92
C THR A 557 8.97 2.79 -21.52
N LEU A 558 7.71 2.44 -21.32
CA LEU A 558 6.55 3.13 -21.85
C LEU A 558 5.70 3.66 -20.69
N LEU A 559 5.30 4.93 -20.75
CA LEU A 559 4.28 5.48 -19.86
C LEU A 559 2.93 5.44 -20.59
N VAL A 560 1.97 4.73 -20.03
CA VAL A 560 0.61 4.63 -20.57
C VAL A 560 -0.30 5.47 -19.70
N PHE A 561 -0.99 6.45 -20.28
CA PHE A 561 -1.81 7.38 -19.52
C PHE A 561 -3.05 7.86 -20.29
N LYS A 562 -3.95 8.52 -19.56
CA LYS A 562 -4.95 9.42 -20.14
C LYS A 562 -4.62 10.83 -19.66
N GLU A 563 -4.93 11.83 -20.48
CA GLU A 563 -4.99 13.21 -19.95
C GLU A 563 -5.93 13.21 -18.75
N ALA A 564 -5.45 13.75 -17.62
CA ALA A 564 -6.35 14.03 -16.52
C ALA A 564 -7.44 14.95 -17.09
N GLN A 565 -8.68 14.48 -17.10
CA GLN A 565 -9.79 15.32 -17.53
C GLN A 565 -9.75 16.57 -16.65
N GLU A 566 -9.61 17.74 -17.28
CA GLU A 566 -9.92 19.01 -16.63
C GLU A 566 -11.41 18.95 -16.30
N GLU A 567 -11.75 18.34 -15.17
CA GLU A 567 -13.02 18.65 -14.54
C GLU A 567 -12.83 20.08 -14.05
N LYS A 568 -13.26 21.03 -14.90
CA LYS A 568 -13.51 22.40 -14.46
C LYS A 568 -14.18 22.27 -13.11
N LEU A 569 -13.48 22.65 -12.05
CA LEU A 569 -14.11 22.85 -10.75
C LEU A 569 -15.38 23.60 -11.08
N PRO A 570 -16.58 23.06 -10.78
CA PRO A 570 -17.80 23.78 -11.07
C PRO A 570 -17.57 25.15 -10.47
N THR A 571 -17.60 26.19 -11.31
CA THR A 571 -17.56 27.55 -10.80
C THR A 571 -18.59 27.55 -9.69
N SER A 572 -18.17 27.94 -8.49
CA SER A 572 -18.89 27.68 -7.25
C SER A 572 -20.15 28.53 -7.23
N CYS A 573 -21.12 28.22 -8.10
CA CYS A 573 -22.32 28.99 -8.32
C CYS A 573 -23.22 28.70 -7.13
N VAL A 574 -23.01 29.45 -6.06
CA VAL A 574 -23.75 29.33 -4.81
C VAL A 574 -25.19 29.84 -5.00
N ARG A 575 -25.44 30.67 -6.02
CA ARG A 575 -26.77 31.21 -6.33
C ARG A 575 -27.35 30.63 -7.61
N CYS A 576 -28.67 30.68 -7.71
CA CYS A 576 -29.42 30.29 -8.90
C CYS A 576 -29.05 31.18 -10.09
N PRO A 577 -28.64 30.62 -11.24
CA PRO A 577 -28.34 31.39 -12.44
C PRO A 577 -29.57 31.96 -13.19
N ASP A 578 -30.80 31.71 -12.72
CA ASP A 578 -32.03 32.32 -13.27
C ASP A 578 -32.20 33.74 -12.72
N LEU A 579 -31.78 34.72 -13.51
CA LEU A 579 -31.74 36.12 -13.11
C LEU A 579 -32.99 36.89 -13.51
N ASP A 580 -33.75 36.39 -14.48
CA ASP A 580 -35.02 36.99 -14.90
C ASP A 580 -36.26 36.34 -14.26
N GLY A 581 -36.08 35.22 -13.56
CA GLY A 581 -37.10 34.53 -12.78
C GLY A 581 -38.12 33.78 -13.64
N ASN A 582 -37.73 33.35 -14.85
CA ASN A 582 -38.62 32.68 -15.80
C ASN A 582 -38.61 31.14 -15.69
N ASP A 583 -37.95 30.59 -14.67
CA ASP A 583 -37.74 29.17 -14.39
C ASP A 583 -36.88 28.42 -15.43
N LYS A 584 -36.14 29.15 -16.28
CA LYS A 584 -35.24 28.58 -17.29
C LYS A 584 -33.96 29.39 -17.41
N ILE A 585 -32.83 28.69 -17.52
CA ILE A 585 -31.55 29.35 -17.77
C ILE A 585 -31.40 29.59 -19.27
N THR A 586 -31.40 30.86 -19.67
CA THR A 586 -31.38 31.27 -21.07
C THR A 586 -30.24 32.23 -21.38
N SER A 587 -30.09 32.59 -22.66
CA SER A 587 -29.21 33.69 -23.05
C SER A 587 -29.67 35.05 -22.49
N GLY A 588 -30.92 35.16 -22.02
CA GLY A 588 -31.46 36.35 -21.34
C GLY A 588 -30.72 36.61 -20.03
N ASP A 589 -30.57 35.57 -19.20
CA ASP A 589 -29.83 35.63 -17.93
C ASP A 589 -28.37 36.05 -18.14
N LYS A 590 -27.74 35.50 -19.18
CA LYS A 590 -26.37 35.87 -19.55
C LYS A 590 -26.26 37.33 -19.97
N THR A 591 -27.27 37.84 -20.66
CA THR A 591 -27.33 39.24 -21.10
C THR A 591 -27.52 40.17 -19.90
N LEU A 592 -28.36 39.81 -18.92
CA LEU A 592 -28.54 40.55 -17.68
C LEU A 592 -27.22 40.68 -16.92
N LEU A 593 -26.51 39.56 -16.74
CA LEU A 593 -25.20 39.53 -16.11
C LEU A 593 -24.16 40.39 -16.85
N SER A 594 -24.13 40.32 -18.18
CA SER A 594 -23.19 41.05 -19.02
C SER A 594 -23.32 42.58 -18.90
N ILE A 595 -24.50 43.10 -18.57
CA ILE A 595 -24.73 44.55 -18.37
C ILE A 595 -24.07 45.05 -17.06
N ARG A 596 -23.74 44.14 -16.14
CA ARG A 596 -23.15 44.45 -14.82
C ARG A 596 -21.73 43.92 -14.61
N LEU A 597 -21.11 43.38 -15.67
CA LEU A 597 -19.72 42.98 -15.68
C LEU A 597 -18.80 44.09 -15.15
N GLY A 598 -17.94 43.73 -14.20
CA GLY A 598 -16.95 44.61 -13.57
C GLY A 598 -17.46 45.40 -12.36
N THR A 599 -18.73 45.24 -11.95
CA THR A 599 -19.25 45.88 -10.73
C THR A 599 -18.81 45.13 -9.48
N LYS A 600 -18.43 45.85 -8.43
CA LYS A 600 -17.93 45.30 -7.17
C LYS A 600 -18.88 45.62 -6.01
N LYS A 601 -18.84 44.81 -4.96
CA LYS A 601 -19.60 45.04 -3.72
C LYS A 601 -19.29 46.45 -3.18
N GLY A 602 -20.31 47.30 -3.14
CA GLY A 602 -20.21 48.71 -2.79
C GLY A 602 -20.51 49.67 -3.95
N ASP A 603 -20.43 49.21 -5.20
CA ASP A 603 -20.85 49.99 -6.37
C ASP A 603 -22.38 50.10 -6.43
N ASP A 604 -22.91 51.26 -6.82
CA ASP A 604 -24.35 51.51 -6.98
C ASP A 604 -25.06 50.52 -7.93
N LYS A 605 -24.27 49.90 -8.81
CA LYS A 605 -24.73 48.95 -9.83
C LYS A 605 -24.55 47.50 -9.42
N TYR A 606 -23.87 47.20 -8.32
CA TYR A 606 -23.70 45.82 -7.86
C TYR A 606 -25.01 45.28 -7.27
N ILE A 607 -25.41 44.07 -7.69
CA ILE A 607 -26.55 43.35 -7.12
C ILE A 607 -26.02 42.05 -6.55
N SER A 608 -26.14 41.88 -5.23
CA SER A 608 -25.66 40.68 -4.54
C SER A 608 -26.26 39.38 -5.09
N ALA A 609 -27.50 39.42 -5.59
CA ALA A 609 -28.15 38.27 -6.22
C ALA A 609 -27.49 37.82 -7.53
N TRP A 610 -26.73 38.69 -8.20
CA TRP A 610 -26.13 38.45 -9.51
C TRP A 610 -24.63 38.11 -9.42
N ASP A 611 -24.05 38.23 -8.22
CA ASP A 611 -22.76 37.66 -7.84
C ASP A 611 -23.01 36.18 -7.48
N LEU A 612 -22.97 35.35 -8.52
CA LEU A 612 -23.39 33.96 -8.49
C LEU A 612 -22.37 33.08 -7.74
N ASN A 613 -21.09 33.47 -7.73
CA ASN A 613 -20.04 32.79 -6.99
C ASN A 613 -19.77 33.37 -5.58
N GLN A 614 -20.38 34.51 -5.23
CA GLN A 614 -20.24 35.24 -3.97
C GLN A 614 -18.83 35.78 -3.66
N ASP A 615 -18.03 36.10 -4.69
CA ASP A 615 -16.67 36.63 -4.51
C ASP A 615 -16.62 38.17 -4.33
N GLY A 616 -17.77 38.84 -4.41
CA GLY A 616 -17.90 40.28 -4.24
C GLY A 616 -17.70 41.07 -5.53
N VAL A 617 -17.52 40.41 -6.68
CA VAL A 617 -17.37 41.03 -7.99
C VAL A 617 -18.24 40.30 -9.00
N ILE A 618 -19.01 41.05 -9.82
CA ILE A 618 -19.73 40.45 -10.94
C ILE A 618 -18.77 40.41 -12.15
N ASP A 619 -18.21 39.25 -12.47
CA ASP A 619 -17.21 39.07 -13.52
C ASP A 619 -17.51 37.90 -14.50
N GLU A 620 -16.51 37.48 -15.28
CA GLU A 620 -16.66 36.40 -16.26
C GLU A 620 -16.95 35.04 -15.60
N LYS A 621 -16.61 34.85 -14.32
CA LYS A 621 -16.92 33.63 -13.57
C LYS A 621 -18.42 33.52 -13.33
N ASP A 622 -19.12 34.63 -13.04
CA ASP A 622 -20.57 34.60 -12.92
C ASP A 622 -21.26 34.34 -14.27
N ILE A 623 -20.69 34.84 -15.37
CA ILE A 623 -21.18 34.50 -16.71
C ILE A 623 -21.02 33.02 -17.02
N SER A 624 -19.93 32.41 -16.55
CA SER A 624 -19.72 30.97 -16.71
C SER A 624 -20.80 30.16 -15.98
N CYS A 625 -21.24 30.61 -14.79
CA CYS A 625 -22.34 29.99 -14.03
C CYS A 625 -23.64 29.88 -14.84
N VAL A 626 -23.97 30.92 -15.61
CA VAL A 626 -25.14 30.87 -16.52
C VAL A 626 -24.84 30.03 -17.75
N THR A 627 -23.66 30.19 -18.35
CA THR A 627 -23.28 29.53 -19.59
C THR A 627 -23.27 28.00 -19.45
N ASP A 628 -22.78 27.49 -18.32
CA ASP A 628 -22.68 26.06 -18.03
C ASP A 628 -24.05 25.39 -17.74
N GLN A 629 -25.08 26.21 -17.48
CA GLN A 629 -26.44 25.74 -17.18
C GLN A 629 -27.46 26.10 -18.28
N LEU A 630 -27.04 26.67 -19.41
CA LEU A 630 -27.93 27.07 -20.50
C LEU A 630 -28.87 25.93 -20.93
N SER A 631 -30.14 26.29 -21.16
CA SER A 631 -31.22 25.38 -21.57
C SER A 631 -31.72 24.41 -20.50
N LYS A 632 -31.22 24.49 -19.26
CA LYS A 632 -31.78 23.72 -18.13
C LYS A 632 -32.92 24.49 -17.47
N GLU A 633 -33.90 23.76 -16.97
CA GLU A 633 -34.95 24.30 -16.09
C GLU A 633 -34.41 24.45 -14.67
N THR A 634 -34.85 25.49 -13.94
CA THR A 634 -34.37 25.80 -12.58
C THR A 634 -34.53 24.63 -11.61
N VAL A 635 -35.58 23.82 -11.77
CA VAL A 635 -35.85 22.63 -10.95
C VAL A 635 -34.74 21.56 -11.01
N LEU A 636 -33.96 21.56 -12.10
CA LEU A 636 -32.84 20.65 -12.33
C LEU A 636 -31.51 21.17 -11.76
N ILE A 637 -31.47 22.41 -11.26
CA ILE A 637 -30.26 23.07 -10.77
C ILE A 637 -30.33 23.19 -9.25
N ALA A 638 -29.36 22.58 -8.56
CA ALA A 638 -29.36 22.51 -7.10
C ALA A 638 -29.41 23.88 -6.42
N SER A 639 -28.68 24.88 -6.95
CA SER A 639 -28.67 26.26 -6.41
C SER A 639 -29.97 27.04 -6.64
N CYS A 640 -30.88 26.53 -7.49
CA CYS A 640 -32.20 27.10 -7.75
C CYS A 640 -33.33 26.45 -6.94
N ARG A 641 -33.05 25.37 -6.22
CA ARG A 641 -34.02 24.73 -5.34
C ARG A 641 -34.10 25.52 -4.04
N THR A 642 -35.05 26.45 -3.98
CA THR A 642 -35.51 26.98 -2.71
C THR A 642 -36.47 25.97 -2.09
N ASP A 643 -36.20 25.47 -0.88
CA ASP A 643 -37.11 24.63 -0.08
C ASP A 643 -38.39 25.37 0.38
N SER A 644 -38.89 26.32 -0.42
CA SER A 644 -40.13 27.04 -0.17
C SER A 644 -41.31 26.29 -0.80
N VAL A 645 -42.10 25.63 0.07
CA VAL A 645 -43.39 25.06 -0.31
C VAL A 645 -44.34 26.21 -0.71
N ARG A 646 -44.59 26.40 -2.01
CA ARG A 646 -45.72 27.21 -2.47
C ARG A 646 -47.01 26.42 -2.28
N MET A 647 -47.76 26.70 -1.21
CA MET A 647 -49.12 26.16 -1.04
C MET A 647 -50.08 26.92 -1.96
N THR A 648 -50.74 26.19 -2.87
CA THR A 648 -51.86 26.72 -3.64
C THR A 648 -53.14 26.56 -2.83
N LEU A 649 -54.00 27.58 -2.81
CA LEU A 649 -55.24 27.61 -2.03
C LEU A 649 -56.14 26.41 -2.39
N GLY A 650 -56.30 25.45 -1.47
CA GLY A 650 -57.32 24.39 -1.58
C GLY A 650 -56.87 22.94 -1.39
N GLU A 651 -55.58 22.63 -1.25
CA GLU A 651 -55.11 21.26 -1.02
C GLU A 651 -54.77 20.98 0.45
N THR A 652 -55.19 19.80 0.94
CA THR A 652 -54.84 19.29 2.28
C THR A 652 -53.60 18.43 2.16
N VAL A 653 -52.49 18.84 2.77
CA VAL A 653 -51.25 18.06 2.81
C VAL A 653 -51.09 17.46 4.20
N GLU A 654 -50.97 16.13 4.27
CA GLU A 654 -50.68 15.39 5.50
C GLU A 654 -49.14 15.29 5.65
N PHE A 655 -48.58 15.98 6.63
CA PHE A 655 -47.14 15.88 6.93
C PHE A 655 -46.88 14.61 7.75
N LYS A 656 -46.31 13.58 7.11
CA LYS A 656 -45.66 12.49 7.82
C LYS A 656 -44.16 12.78 7.92
N ASN A 657 -43.69 12.98 9.15
CA ASN A 657 -42.29 13.09 9.56
C ASN A 657 -41.50 14.35 9.11
N THR A 658 -42.04 15.54 9.33
CA THR A 658 -41.22 16.77 9.39
C THR A 658 -41.24 17.32 10.82
N ALA A 659 -40.09 17.33 11.47
CA ALA A 659 -39.94 17.86 12.82
C ALA A 659 -40.08 19.39 12.80
N ILE A 660 -41.18 19.90 13.36
CA ILE A 660 -41.22 21.28 13.87
C ILE A 660 -40.34 21.27 15.12
N GLY A 661 -39.27 22.07 15.12
CA GLY A 661 -38.29 22.11 16.20
C GLY A 661 -38.93 22.45 17.53
N VAL A 662 -39.10 21.45 18.40
CA VAL A 662 -39.39 21.62 19.82
C VAL A 662 -38.03 21.65 20.53
N TYR A 663 -37.68 22.78 21.12
CA TYR A 663 -36.49 22.87 21.98
C TYR A 663 -36.79 22.25 23.35
N ASP A 664 -36.16 21.12 23.65
CA ASP A 664 -36.19 20.49 24.98
C ASP A 664 -34.98 20.99 25.79
N VAL A 665 -35.20 21.94 26.71
CA VAL A 665 -34.15 22.43 27.62
C VAL A 665 -34.14 21.56 28.89
N ARG A 666 -33.76 20.30 28.77
CA ARG A 666 -33.56 19.43 29.94
C ARG A 666 -32.20 19.65 30.58
N LYS A 667 -32.09 20.74 31.35
CA LYS A 667 -31.18 20.80 32.52
C LYS A 667 -31.67 21.63 33.72
N SER A 668 -32.86 22.26 33.69
CA SER A 668 -33.36 23.06 34.83
C SER A 668 -34.85 22.91 35.18
N GLY A 669 -35.59 22.00 34.54
CA GLY A 669 -36.91 21.58 35.03
C GLY A 669 -38.03 22.63 35.00
N ARG A 670 -38.12 23.50 33.99
CA ARG A 670 -39.28 24.40 33.80
C ARG A 670 -39.55 24.71 32.31
N GLY A 671 -40.78 24.42 31.87
CA GLY A 671 -41.44 25.00 30.68
C GLY A 671 -41.07 24.46 29.29
N ALA A 672 -42.08 24.33 28.42
CA ALA A 672 -41.96 24.10 26.97
C ALA A 672 -42.51 25.33 26.21
N GLY A 673 -41.90 25.70 25.07
CA GLY A 673 -42.33 26.83 24.24
C GLY A 673 -42.46 26.45 22.77
N ILE A 674 -43.36 27.11 22.05
CA ILE A 674 -43.59 26.97 20.60
C ILE A 674 -43.32 28.34 19.97
N ILE A 675 -42.50 28.38 18.91
CA ILE A 675 -42.27 29.59 18.08
C ILE A 675 -42.86 29.30 16.71
N VAL A 676 -43.67 30.23 16.20
CA VAL A 676 -44.27 30.15 14.86
C VAL A 676 -43.77 31.36 14.05
N GLY A 677 -43.18 31.10 12.88
CA GLY A 677 -42.69 32.12 11.96
C GLY A 677 -43.75 32.58 10.95
N ASP A 678 -43.44 33.68 10.25
CA ASP A 678 -44.33 34.49 9.41
C ASP A 678 -45.17 33.69 8.40
N ALA A 679 -46.49 33.66 8.62
CA ALA A 679 -47.51 33.27 7.65
C ALA A 679 -48.79 34.07 7.91
N GLU A 680 -49.33 34.76 6.88
CA GLU A 680 -50.43 35.73 7.03
C GLU A 680 -51.72 35.13 7.63
N THR A 681 -51.95 33.82 7.49
CA THR A 681 -52.94 33.07 8.27
C THR A 681 -52.47 31.63 8.45
N LEU A 682 -52.53 31.10 9.66
CA LEU A 682 -52.12 29.72 9.96
C LEU A 682 -53.29 28.95 10.59
N THR A 683 -53.71 27.86 9.94
CA THR A 683 -54.65 26.89 10.54
C THR A 683 -53.83 25.66 10.96
N VAL A 684 -53.62 25.45 12.25
CA VAL A 684 -52.79 24.34 12.76
C VAL A 684 -53.67 23.22 13.26
N GLY A 685 -53.62 22.05 12.61
CA GLY A 685 -54.41 20.87 12.99
C GLY A 685 -53.88 20.06 14.18
N ASN A 686 -52.72 20.42 14.74
CA ASN A 686 -52.02 19.59 15.72
C ASN A 686 -52.44 19.89 17.17
N SER A 687 -52.57 18.81 17.94
CA SER A 687 -52.93 18.85 19.37
C SER A 687 -51.66 18.66 20.19
N VAL A 688 -51.48 19.46 21.23
CA VAL A 688 -50.39 19.28 22.20
C VAL A 688 -51.00 18.89 23.55
N ILE A 689 -50.46 17.85 24.18
CA ILE A 689 -50.87 17.44 25.52
C ILE A 689 -49.83 17.97 26.52
N VAL A 690 -50.27 18.80 27.46
CA VAL A 690 -49.44 19.33 28.54
C VAL A 690 -50.18 19.07 29.85
N ASP A 691 -49.54 18.35 30.78
CA ASP A 691 -50.11 17.97 32.10
C ASP A 691 -51.56 17.47 32.08
N GLY A 692 -51.90 16.63 31.08
CA GLY A 692 -53.22 16.00 30.96
C GLY A 692 -54.29 16.85 30.27
N HIS A 693 -53.96 18.07 29.84
CA HIS A 693 -54.86 18.94 29.07
C HIS A 693 -54.52 18.88 27.57
N VAL A 694 -55.55 18.73 26.73
CA VAL A 694 -55.41 18.77 25.26
C VAL A 694 -55.60 20.20 24.79
N LEU A 695 -54.54 20.80 24.27
CA LEU A 695 -54.53 22.13 23.67
C LEU A 695 -54.57 21.98 22.14
N LYS A 696 -55.57 22.60 21.51
CA LYS A 696 -55.64 22.77 20.06
C LYS A 696 -55.64 24.26 19.72
N LEU A 697 -54.63 24.71 19.00
CA LEU A 697 -54.63 26.04 18.41
C LEU A 697 -55.59 26.00 17.22
N ASN A 698 -56.68 26.75 17.27
CA ASN A 698 -57.71 26.63 16.25
C ASN A 698 -57.53 27.68 15.15
N TYR A 699 -57.18 28.91 15.53
CA TYR A 699 -57.06 30.02 14.59
C TYR A 699 -56.17 31.14 15.15
N VAL A 700 -55.38 31.78 14.29
CA VAL A 700 -54.61 32.99 14.59
C VAL A 700 -54.81 33.97 13.43
N ASN A 701 -55.32 35.16 13.73
CA ASN A 701 -55.41 36.29 12.82
C ASN A 701 -54.35 37.32 13.19
N LEU A 702 -53.30 37.42 12.37
CA LEU A 702 -52.20 38.34 12.62
C LEU A 702 -52.55 39.81 12.32
N GLU A 703 -53.58 40.09 11.50
CA GLU A 703 -54.03 41.47 11.25
C GLU A 703 -54.84 42.04 12.43
N THR A 704 -55.71 41.23 13.02
CA THR A 704 -56.59 41.67 14.13
C THR A 704 -55.99 41.38 15.51
N GLY A 705 -54.90 40.61 15.57
CA GLY A 705 -54.32 40.11 16.82
C GLY A 705 -55.21 39.07 17.50
N GLU A 706 -56.15 38.47 16.77
CA GLU A 706 -57.13 37.54 17.33
C GLU A 706 -56.58 36.12 17.37
N VAL A 707 -56.58 35.48 18.53
CA VAL A 707 -56.10 34.10 18.71
C VAL A 707 -57.20 33.26 19.33
N ASP A 708 -57.47 32.10 18.75
CA ASP A 708 -58.52 31.18 19.17
C ASP A 708 -57.90 29.85 19.61
N ILE A 709 -57.99 29.56 20.91
CA ILE A 709 -57.42 28.34 21.51
C ILE A 709 -58.56 27.49 22.08
N LYS A 710 -58.54 26.20 21.72
CA LYS A 710 -59.45 25.20 22.26
C LYS A 710 -58.73 24.38 23.34
N VAL A 711 -59.18 24.52 24.59
CA VAL A 711 -58.65 23.77 25.74
C VAL A 711 -59.74 22.83 26.23
N ASN A 712 -59.49 21.51 26.21
CA ASN A 712 -60.46 20.50 26.67
C ASN A 712 -61.89 20.70 26.12
N ASN A 713 -62.00 20.98 24.82
CA ASN A 713 -63.25 21.26 24.10
C ASN A 713 -63.95 22.61 24.37
N VAL A 714 -63.34 23.54 25.10
CA VAL A 714 -63.88 24.90 25.27
C VAL A 714 -63.08 25.88 24.40
N PHE A 715 -63.79 26.66 23.56
CA PHE A 715 -63.19 27.71 22.75
C PHE A 715 -63.01 29.00 23.55
N ARG A 716 -61.85 29.63 23.37
CA ARG A 716 -61.52 30.94 23.95
C ARG A 716 -60.85 31.79 22.87
N THR A 717 -61.45 32.95 22.62
CA THR A 717 -60.97 33.96 21.68
C THR A 717 -60.27 35.08 22.44
N PHE A 718 -59.10 35.48 21.99
CA PHE A 718 -58.26 36.51 22.59
C PHE A 718 -58.01 37.61 21.56
N LEU A 719 -57.98 38.88 21.98
CA LEU A 719 -57.59 40.02 21.15
C LEU A 719 -56.30 40.62 21.71
N LEU A 720 -55.22 40.61 20.93
CA LEU A 720 -53.95 41.23 21.27
C LEU A 720 -54.00 42.73 20.88
N SER A 721 -53.68 43.62 21.83
CA SER A 721 -53.73 45.06 21.58
C SER A 721 -52.55 45.53 20.71
N ASN A 722 -52.84 46.08 19.53
CA ASN A 722 -51.85 46.70 18.66
C ASN A 722 -51.28 48.00 19.26
N GLY A 723 -50.12 47.91 19.90
CA GLY A 723 -49.36 49.06 20.41
C GLY A 723 -47.86 48.74 20.50
N LYS A 724 -47.01 49.70 20.12
CA LYS A 724 -45.53 49.61 20.09
C LYS A 724 -44.95 48.94 21.35
N PRO A 725 -43.91 48.08 21.25
CA PRO A 725 -43.45 47.30 22.40
C PRO A 725 -42.61 48.17 23.36
N SER A 726 -43.07 48.31 24.61
CA SER A 726 -42.21 48.40 25.78
C SER A 726 -42.38 47.12 26.59
N PHE A 727 -41.28 46.45 26.95
CA PHE A 727 -41.28 45.14 27.62
C PHE A 727 -41.77 45.17 29.09
N SER A 728 -42.52 46.19 29.50
CA SER A 728 -42.92 46.40 30.90
C SER A 728 -44.36 46.09 31.24
N ASP A 729 -45.30 45.99 30.28
CA ASP A 729 -46.72 46.03 30.63
C ASP A 729 -47.57 45.02 29.87
N SER A 730 -47.64 43.78 30.39
CA SER A 730 -48.88 42.97 30.51
C SER A 730 -48.54 41.49 30.71
N VAL A 731 -48.52 41.04 31.97
CA VAL A 731 -48.66 39.61 32.30
C VAL A 731 -50.03 39.45 32.94
N GLN A 732 -50.94 38.72 32.29
CA GLN A 732 -52.23 38.37 32.88
C GLN A 732 -52.14 36.95 33.46
N PHE A 733 -52.50 36.80 34.73
CA PHE A 733 -52.59 35.52 35.42
C PHE A 733 -54.06 35.14 35.62
N PHE A 734 -54.38 33.84 35.52
CA PHE A 734 -55.74 33.32 35.67
C PHE A 734 -56.02 32.77 37.09
N GLU A 735 -57.29 32.77 37.52
CA GLU A 735 -57.76 31.95 38.65
C GLU A 735 -57.60 30.47 38.30
N GLY A 736 -56.57 29.83 38.87
CA GLY A 736 -56.14 28.47 38.53
C GLY A 736 -54.62 28.33 38.42
N GLY A 737 -53.92 29.39 37.99
CA GLY A 737 -52.47 29.55 38.22
C GLY A 737 -51.48 29.14 37.12
N ASP A 738 -51.87 28.49 36.02
CA ASP A 738 -50.88 27.73 35.22
C ASP A 738 -50.46 28.31 33.84
N ILE A 739 -51.04 29.42 33.38
CA ILE A 739 -50.79 29.95 32.01
C ILE A 739 -50.42 31.44 32.04
N ALA A 740 -49.32 31.81 31.38
CA ALA A 740 -48.94 33.19 31.11
C ALA A 740 -48.68 33.41 29.60
N VAL A 741 -49.30 34.43 29.02
CA VAL A 741 -49.05 34.86 27.62
C VAL A 741 -48.15 36.09 27.66
N LEU A 742 -47.03 36.05 26.93
CA LEU A 742 -46.12 37.19 26.79
C LEU A 742 -46.24 37.72 25.36
N GLY A 743 -46.35 39.05 25.25
CA GLY A 743 -46.68 39.76 24.00
C GLY A 743 -45.71 39.55 22.83
N THR A 744 -46.02 40.22 21.73
CA THR A 744 -45.34 40.06 20.43
C THR A 744 -43.88 40.50 20.45
N THR A 745 -42.99 39.73 19.84
CA THR A 745 -41.62 40.19 19.54
C THR A 745 -41.64 41.12 18.31
N GLY A 746 -40.62 41.98 18.15
CA GLY A 746 -40.53 42.95 17.04
C GLY A 746 -40.49 42.36 15.62
N TYR A 747 -40.61 41.03 15.49
CA TYR A 747 -40.68 40.27 14.25
C TYR A 747 -41.94 39.38 14.16
N GLY A 748 -43.05 39.78 14.79
CA GLY A 748 -44.37 39.16 14.55
C GLY A 748 -44.69 37.85 15.29
N GLY A 749 -43.80 37.34 16.15
CA GLY A 749 -44.03 36.10 16.91
C GLY A 749 -44.76 36.31 18.25
N VAL A 750 -45.65 35.37 18.62
CA VAL A 750 -46.31 35.30 19.95
C VAL A 750 -45.64 34.23 20.80
N MET A 751 -45.31 34.52 22.07
CA MET A 751 -44.73 33.56 23.00
C MET A 751 -45.74 33.18 24.11
N VAL A 752 -46.01 31.88 24.27
CA VAL A 752 -46.88 31.36 25.34
C VAL A 752 -46.03 30.50 26.28
N ILE A 753 -46.08 30.79 27.58
CA ILE A 753 -45.36 30.03 28.62
C ILE A 753 -46.37 29.42 29.60
N ILE A 754 -46.24 28.13 29.88
CA ILE A 754 -47.08 27.38 30.82
C ILE A 754 -46.18 26.83 31.94
N GLY A 755 -46.56 27.04 33.21
CA GLY A 755 -45.80 26.52 34.35
C GLY A 755 -46.48 26.73 35.71
N GLU A 756 -46.25 25.79 36.64
CA GLU A 756 -46.77 25.86 38.01
C GLU A 756 -46.04 26.89 38.89
N ARG A 757 -46.77 27.43 39.87
CA ARG A 757 -46.41 28.57 40.72
C ARG A 757 -45.21 28.25 41.64
N ALA A 758 -43.99 28.60 41.21
CA ALA A 758 -42.83 28.74 42.09
C ALA A 758 -41.98 29.95 41.69
N ASP A 759 -42.06 31.02 42.49
CA ASP A 759 -41.23 32.25 42.49
C ASP A 759 -40.59 32.61 41.14
N LEU A 760 -41.34 33.34 40.31
CA LEU A 760 -40.80 34.11 39.19
C LEU A 760 -40.14 35.39 39.75
N THR A 761 -38.94 35.27 40.29
CA THR A 761 -38.03 36.42 40.42
C THR A 761 -37.45 36.71 39.04
N LEU A 762 -37.70 37.91 38.52
CA LEU A 762 -37.06 38.43 37.31
C LEU A 762 -35.53 38.42 37.52
N ALA A 763 -34.86 37.44 36.95
CA ALA A 763 -33.42 37.52 36.74
C ALA A 763 -33.18 38.55 35.63
N GLU A 764 -32.60 39.69 35.99
CA GLU A 764 -32.03 40.60 35.01
C GLU A 764 -30.98 39.83 34.19
N ASN A 765 -31.13 39.87 32.87
CA ASN A 765 -30.25 39.31 31.83
C ASN A 765 -30.57 37.87 31.36
N ILE A 766 -31.51 37.77 30.42
CA ILE A 766 -31.49 36.72 29.39
C ILE A 766 -30.62 37.26 28.24
N PHE A 767 -29.40 36.72 28.11
CA PHE A 767 -28.49 37.04 27.01
C PHE A 767 -28.86 36.21 25.77
N ILE A 768 -29.33 36.88 24.71
CA ILE A 768 -29.42 36.30 23.36
C ILE A 768 -28.18 36.81 22.60
N ARG A 769 -27.26 35.91 22.25
CA ARG A 769 -26.11 36.23 21.38
C ARG A 769 -26.58 36.32 19.94
N GLY A 770 -26.30 37.46 19.31
CA GLY A 770 -26.56 37.72 17.90
C GLY A 770 -26.71 39.21 17.68
N LEU A 771 -25.62 39.97 17.81
CA LEU A 771 -25.59 41.38 17.45
C LEU A 771 -24.29 41.66 16.69
N ASP A 772 -24.40 41.84 15.38
CA ASP A 772 -23.41 42.58 14.60
C ASP A 772 -23.59 44.06 14.92
N VAL A 773 -22.56 44.66 15.52
CA VAL A 773 -22.46 46.11 15.67
C VAL A 773 -21.64 46.64 14.51
N THR A 774 -22.29 47.34 13.59
CA THR A 774 -21.64 48.27 12.67
C THR A 774 -21.22 49.53 13.42
N LEU A 775 -20.00 49.99 13.16
CA LEU A 775 -19.51 51.31 13.55
C LEU A 775 -19.02 52.00 12.27
N ASP A 776 -19.81 52.94 11.76
CA ASP A 776 -19.39 53.88 10.72
C ASP A 776 -18.68 55.10 11.34
N GLU A 777 -17.51 55.36 10.77
CA GLU A 777 -16.80 56.62 10.46
C GLU A 777 -16.88 57.86 11.38
N VAL A 778 -15.70 58.48 11.63
CA VAL A 778 -15.30 59.82 11.12
C VAL A 778 -13.81 60.12 11.46
N PHE A 779 -13.09 60.58 10.43
CA PHE A 779 -11.67 61.01 10.24
C PHE A 779 -11.23 62.32 10.99
N PRO A 780 -10.06 62.96 10.72
CA PRO A 780 -8.64 62.55 10.58
C PRO A 780 -7.65 63.45 11.41
N ALA A 781 -6.34 63.12 11.49
CA ALA A 781 -5.21 64.08 11.34
C ALA A 781 -3.80 63.47 11.57
N GLU A 782 -2.96 63.59 10.53
CA GLU A 782 -1.54 64.01 10.46
C GLU A 782 -0.39 63.42 11.34
N GLU A 783 0.54 62.78 10.61
CA GLU A 783 2.02 62.96 10.54
C GLU A 783 3.02 62.69 11.71
N THR A 784 3.72 61.54 11.58
CA THR A 784 5.20 61.29 11.73
C THR A 784 5.84 61.12 13.14
N PRO A 785 7.12 60.65 13.27
CA PRO A 785 7.58 59.26 13.07
C PRO A 785 8.44 58.72 14.27
N TYR A 786 8.89 57.45 14.16
CA TYR A 786 9.88 56.68 14.97
C TYR A 786 9.37 55.83 16.15
N GLY A 787 9.83 54.57 16.17
CA GLY A 787 10.25 53.88 17.39
C GLY A 787 9.62 52.52 17.63
N GLU A 788 10.45 51.48 17.56
CA GLU A 788 10.15 50.05 17.62
C GLU A 788 9.70 49.52 19.00
N ASN A 789 8.92 48.42 18.93
CA ASN A 789 8.89 47.22 19.78
C ASN A 789 8.86 47.35 21.30
N TRP A 790 7.69 47.09 21.91
CA TRP A 790 7.58 46.34 23.18
C TRP A 790 6.35 45.42 23.20
N GLY A 791 6.59 44.18 23.61
CA GLY A 791 5.68 43.05 23.54
C GLY A 791 4.58 43.01 24.59
N ALA A 792 3.55 42.23 24.25
CA ALA A 792 2.36 41.99 25.04
C ALA A 792 2.63 41.10 26.27
N VAL A 793 1.97 41.49 27.36
CA VAL A 793 1.88 40.81 28.64
C VAL A 793 0.73 39.80 28.58
N ASN A 794 1.00 38.53 28.84
CA ASN A 794 -0.02 37.52 29.14
C ASN A 794 -0.13 37.33 30.66
N LEU A 795 -1.34 37.56 31.19
CA LEU A 795 -1.75 37.28 32.55
C LEU A 795 -2.19 35.81 32.67
N LEU A 796 -1.50 35.04 33.51
CA LEU A 796 -1.94 33.73 34.01
C LEU A 796 -2.47 33.92 35.44
N ILE A 797 -3.68 33.43 35.69
CA ILE A 797 -4.29 33.31 37.01
C ILE A 797 -3.92 31.93 37.57
N SER A 798 -3.33 31.93 38.77
CA SER A 798 -2.94 30.76 39.56
C SER A 798 -3.85 30.69 40.79
N GLU A 799 -4.42 29.51 41.08
CA GLU A 799 -5.03 29.19 42.37
C GLU A 799 -4.13 28.20 43.12
N ASP A 800 -3.98 28.46 44.41
CA ASP A 800 -3.01 27.87 45.34
C ASP A 800 -3.69 26.93 46.36
N ASP A 801 -2.84 26.22 47.10
CA ASP A 801 -3.02 25.59 48.42
C ASP A 801 -3.67 24.19 48.57
N ASP A 802 -2.86 23.19 48.96
CA ASP A 802 -2.81 22.74 50.37
C ASP A 802 -1.65 21.77 50.67
N LYS A 803 -0.95 21.99 51.80
CA LYS A 803 0.09 21.11 52.39
C LYS A 803 -0.33 20.67 53.78
N PRO A 804 0.21 19.53 54.26
CA PRO A 804 0.67 19.50 55.66
C PRO A 804 2.11 19.01 55.85
N LYS A 805 2.76 19.63 56.84
CA LYS A 805 4.15 19.45 57.31
C LYS A 805 4.31 18.21 58.21
N ILE A 806 5.46 17.53 58.13
CA ILE A 806 6.07 16.76 59.25
C ILE A 806 7.61 16.95 59.25
N VAL A 807 8.19 17.22 60.42
CA VAL A 807 9.63 17.36 60.75
C VAL A 807 9.81 16.79 62.17
N PRO A 808 11.00 16.42 62.69
CA PRO A 808 12.05 15.47 62.24
C PRO A 808 12.33 14.39 63.32
N GLN A 809 13.28 13.46 63.13
CA GLN A 809 14.32 13.10 64.14
C GLN A 809 15.52 12.36 63.51
N PRO A 810 16.77 12.57 64.00
CA PRO A 810 17.98 11.99 63.44
C PRO A 810 18.47 10.75 64.21
N GLY A 811 18.75 9.66 63.49
CA GLY A 811 19.50 8.50 63.99
C GLY A 811 20.90 8.46 63.38
N ARG A 812 21.91 8.22 64.22
CA ARG A 812 23.35 8.31 63.95
C ARG A 812 23.99 6.93 64.16
N PHE A 813 25.13 6.70 63.49
CA PHE A 813 26.05 5.54 63.56
C PHE A 813 25.60 4.32 62.73
N GLU A 814 26.46 3.60 62.00
CA GLU A 814 27.87 3.30 62.24
C GLU A 814 28.55 2.83 60.93
N GLN A 815 29.84 3.17 60.75
CA GLN A 815 30.69 2.59 59.71
C GLN A 815 31.06 1.15 60.08
N GLN A 816 30.97 0.23 59.13
CA GLN A 816 31.71 -1.02 59.19
C GLN A 816 32.33 -1.28 57.81
N GLU A 817 33.65 -1.11 57.73
CA GLU A 817 34.52 -1.71 56.70
C GLU A 817 34.60 -3.25 56.92
N VAL A 818 35.27 -3.93 55.98
CA VAL A 818 35.61 -5.37 55.89
C VAL A 818 34.62 -6.11 54.95
N GLU A 819 35.00 -6.82 53.87
CA GLU A 819 36.25 -7.48 53.47
C GLU A 819 36.23 -7.69 51.94
N GLU A 820 37.41 -7.64 51.32
CA GLU A 820 37.66 -8.02 49.93
C GLU A 820 37.62 -9.56 49.82
N VAL A 821 36.72 -10.13 49.01
CA VAL A 821 36.61 -11.58 48.77
C VAL A 821 37.08 -11.91 47.36
N ASP A 822 38.14 -12.72 47.30
CA ASP A 822 38.69 -13.37 46.10
C ASP A 822 37.64 -14.16 45.31
N LEU A 823 37.50 -13.86 44.02
CA LEU A 823 36.69 -14.63 43.08
C LEU A 823 37.50 -15.80 42.48
N PRO A 824 36.91 -17.01 42.37
CA PRO A 824 37.62 -18.19 41.88
C PRO A 824 37.69 -18.26 40.34
N LYS A 825 38.80 -18.84 39.86
CA LYS A 825 39.12 -19.10 38.44
C LYS A 825 38.06 -19.99 37.75
N PRO A 826 37.83 -19.80 36.44
CA PRO A 826 36.83 -20.55 35.69
C PRO A 826 37.23 -22.01 35.44
N ILE A 827 36.23 -22.88 35.58
CA ILE A 827 36.26 -24.33 35.47
C ILE A 827 36.34 -24.74 33.98
N GLN A 828 37.25 -25.66 33.65
CA GLN A 828 37.36 -26.27 32.32
C GLN A 828 36.28 -27.33 32.06
N PRO A 829 35.82 -27.50 30.80
CA PRO A 829 34.79 -28.47 30.47
C PRO A 829 35.30 -29.91 30.46
N VAL A 830 34.50 -30.78 31.08
CA VAL A 830 34.69 -32.23 31.23
C VAL A 830 34.54 -32.93 29.88
N LYS A 831 35.62 -33.59 29.42
CA LYS A 831 35.61 -34.51 28.28
C LYS A 831 34.93 -35.82 28.65
N LYS A 832 33.85 -36.18 27.95
CA LYS A 832 33.27 -37.53 27.98
C LYS A 832 34.05 -38.45 27.04
N ALA A 833 34.42 -39.61 27.56
CA ALA A 833 35.25 -40.62 26.93
C ALA A 833 34.51 -41.41 25.86
N VAL A 834 35.10 -41.52 24.66
CA VAL A 834 34.77 -42.54 23.67
C VAL A 834 36.05 -43.31 23.34
N ARG A 835 35.95 -44.64 23.45
CA ARG A 835 37.02 -45.64 23.28
C ARG A 835 37.68 -45.54 21.90
N LYS A 836 39.01 -45.48 21.85
CA LYS A 836 39.83 -45.76 20.65
C LYS A 836 40.44 -47.16 20.75
N PRO A 837 40.50 -47.93 19.66
CA PRO A 837 41.36 -49.11 19.57
C PRO A 837 42.80 -48.71 19.20
N TRP A 838 43.75 -49.41 19.83
CA TRP A 838 45.17 -49.50 19.48
C TRP A 838 45.36 -50.03 18.06
N TRP A 839 46.25 -49.43 17.25
CA TRP A 839 47.36 -50.08 16.52
C TRP A 839 48.38 -48.99 16.12
N ALA A 840 49.60 -49.42 15.84
CA ALA A 840 50.85 -48.75 16.21
C ALA A 840 51.48 -47.78 15.20
N LYS A 841 52.45 -47.02 15.74
CA LYS A 841 53.47 -46.15 15.13
C LYS A 841 54.27 -46.80 13.99
N LEU A 842 54.62 -46.00 12.97
CA LEU A 842 55.96 -46.00 12.35
C LEU A 842 56.22 -44.69 11.57
N GLN A 843 57.26 -43.97 12.02
CA GLN A 843 58.27 -43.13 11.35
C GLN A 843 57.92 -42.38 10.05
N ALA A 844 57.99 -41.04 9.98
CA ALA A 844 59.17 -40.15 10.01
C ALA A 844 59.80 -39.90 8.62
N ILE A 845 59.77 -38.60 8.23
CA ILE A 845 60.67 -37.87 7.30
C ILE A 845 60.55 -38.21 5.80
N TRP A 846 60.15 -37.22 4.99
CA TRP A 846 60.97 -36.49 4.00
C TRP A 846 60.10 -35.45 3.29
N GLY A 847 60.64 -34.25 3.12
CA GLY A 847 59.97 -33.14 2.43
C GLY A 847 60.12 -33.21 0.91
N PHE A 848 59.08 -32.72 0.24
CA PHE A 848 59.14 -31.81 -0.89
C PHE A 848 57.80 -31.07 -0.98
#